data_AF-A0AAW7AZV1-F1
#
_entry.id   AF-A0AAW7AZV1-F1
#
_cell.length_a   1.000
_cell.length_b   1.000
_cell.length_c   1.000
_cell.angle_alpha   90.00
_cell.angle_beta   90.00
_cell.angle_gamma   90.00
#
_symmetry.space_group_name_H-M   'P 1'
#
loop_
_entity.id
_entity.type
_entity.pdbx_description
1 polymer ?
#
loop_
_entity_poly.entity_id
_entity_poly.type
_entity_poly.pdbx_seq_one_letter_code
_entity_poly.pdbx_strand_id
1 'polypeptide(L)'
;MKWLHLSDLHFDPENAGFNTARLRKKLPDYINSAGIRADHLFFTGDFRNASRQEDSDEAAEAATEFLRRIAESAGITDPRRIHIVPGNHDLTRVDGDEGVNRLKILRQDYEKERNRPEGCFTGEELDHLLGRFGFFRRIVKALQPADVWKDSLLPLHPYACFDDFSLVYMNTAVTCGSDDDRGQLVIGCKDLYESLYAIKNENPGKPVIVLAHHSPQYFSGRERRNLETVFSDFSNLALYLCGDEHSPWSRAVNTLPQLTAGCLVQEAGTEVVFYTGELCNGAFVPPQAHRWDKNLSCWDAYPHMDTRIGKMIADIRNPFFVVPQINIVSNLDTLNIRLAEPFIGREKELESIRTTFQSGDTVFLTQSIKGLGGVGKTQIALKYAFSHEKNYKHVWWIDAATETAIIEGYRAFLEKIGVSMDPKAPPEHYIHAVRAWMRKNDNWLFIFDNADAYKREEKPVLPDKVLADYLPQNLDGIRHILITSRYGNWKGKTRDIEVFSPEDARDFLTIYTKLKHDAFQDELAEKLGCLPLALEQAAAYIRETKGSYERYLELFSKYSVEMLKRHPGEDDSKRIVYTTWDISKDQIKRESALQLLDLLSFFAPDNIDVSWFRNGTEHLPDPLKTDIQDELECGEILAELVRYSLITRRGEHLSLHRLVQEVIRGSLETEKQNEAAECCLCICESCLFWDFSTAESRRQFNELQPHLLSVLNASDDLLPETRAILCMFLGQGEYEQGSYDKALGWYEKALAIQEKVLGPDHPRTAVTYNNIAAVYDGKGEYDKALGWYEKALAIREKVLGPDHPDTATTYNNIAMVYFRKGEYDKALKEHEKALAIREKVLGPDHPDTAATYNNIAMVYADKGEYDKALREYEKALAIREKVLGPDHPDTAATYNNIAMVYAGKGEYDKALREYEKALAIWEKVLGPEHPFTAATYNNIAGVYADMGEYEKALELYEKALAIWKKVLGPDHPTTATAYNNIAGVYADMSEYNKALEGYEKALAIWEKVLGPNHLDTATAYNNIATRVYDRKGEYDKALEGHVCAFRVFFAQIGHDHPGAITAFENILRTYAKSGKTEDFTKWLSEKLAESDRCDEKL
;
A
#
# COMPACT_ATOMS: atom_id res chain seq x y z
N MET A 1 -18.64 -32.84 12.91
CA MET A 1 -18.59 -31.37 12.80
C MET A 1 -19.66 -30.76 13.68
N LYS A 2 -19.48 -29.52 14.16
CA LYS A 2 -20.46 -28.91 15.09
C LYS A 2 -21.68 -28.36 14.36
N TRP A 3 -21.52 -27.88 13.12
CA TRP A 3 -22.67 -27.38 12.38
C TRP A 3 -22.57 -27.47 10.85
N LEU A 4 -23.74 -27.50 10.20
CA LEU A 4 -23.99 -27.37 8.77
C LEU A 4 -24.91 -26.15 8.57
N HIS A 5 -24.52 -25.18 7.75
CA HIS A 5 -25.36 -24.00 7.44
C HIS A 5 -25.77 -24.02 5.97
N LEU A 6 -27.08 -23.88 5.74
CA LEU A 6 -27.71 -23.77 4.45
C LEU A 6 -28.48 -22.45 4.38
N SER A 7 -28.33 -21.73 3.28
CA SER A 7 -28.81 -20.36 3.20
C SER A 7 -29.47 -20.01 1.86
N ASP A 8 -30.41 -19.06 1.87
CA ASP A 8 -31.32 -18.66 0.77
C ASP A 8 -32.09 -19.79 0.09
N LEU A 9 -32.39 -20.85 0.83
CA LEU A 9 -33.02 -22.05 0.29
C LEU A 9 -34.45 -21.80 -0.24
N HIS A 10 -34.57 -21.47 -1.53
CA HIS A 10 -35.86 -21.27 -2.18
C HIS A 10 -36.66 -22.57 -2.33
N PHE A 11 -37.78 -22.65 -1.59
CA PHE A 11 -38.69 -23.79 -1.60
C PHE A 11 -40.06 -23.42 -2.14
N ASP A 12 -40.30 -23.75 -3.41
CA ASP A 12 -41.63 -23.77 -4.01
C ASP A 12 -41.89 -25.22 -4.49
N PRO A 13 -42.83 -25.97 -3.89
CA PRO A 13 -43.13 -27.33 -4.33
C PRO A 13 -43.87 -27.37 -5.67
N GLU A 14 -44.52 -26.27 -6.09
CA GLU A 14 -45.36 -26.21 -7.28
C GLU A 14 -44.65 -25.57 -8.50
N ASN A 15 -43.86 -24.50 -8.29
CA ASN A 15 -43.26 -23.71 -9.39
C ASN A 15 -41.72 -23.72 -9.41
N ALA A 16 -41.06 -24.65 -8.71
CA ALA A 16 -39.62 -24.77 -8.80
C ALA A 16 -39.17 -25.24 -10.19
N GLY A 17 -38.19 -24.53 -10.78
CA GLY A 17 -37.53 -24.93 -12.01
C GLY A 17 -36.88 -26.33 -11.91
N PHE A 18 -36.65 -26.95 -13.08
CA PHE A 18 -36.16 -28.34 -13.17
C PHE A 18 -34.84 -28.57 -12.42
N ASN A 19 -33.85 -27.67 -12.53
CA ASN A 19 -32.57 -27.87 -11.83
C ASN A 19 -32.70 -27.60 -10.33
N THR A 20 -33.56 -26.69 -9.89
CA THR A 20 -33.88 -26.49 -8.47
C THR A 20 -34.51 -27.74 -7.85
N ALA A 21 -35.50 -28.35 -8.51
CA ALA A 21 -36.10 -29.60 -8.06
C ALA A 21 -35.08 -30.75 -8.03
N ARG A 22 -34.24 -30.85 -9.07
CA ARG A 22 -33.17 -31.87 -9.16
C ARG A 22 -32.11 -31.70 -8.08
N LEU A 23 -31.73 -30.46 -7.76
CA LEU A 23 -30.74 -30.18 -6.73
C LEU A 23 -31.25 -30.54 -5.35
N ARG A 24 -32.48 -30.15 -5.00
CA ARG A 24 -33.12 -30.53 -3.72
C ARG A 24 -33.12 -32.05 -3.53
N LYS A 25 -33.32 -32.82 -4.60
CA LYS A 25 -33.24 -34.29 -4.54
C LYS A 25 -31.81 -34.81 -4.31
N LYS A 26 -30.81 -34.19 -4.92
CA LYS A 26 -29.40 -34.63 -4.85
C LYS A 26 -28.65 -34.19 -3.59
N LEU A 27 -29.05 -33.09 -2.96
CA LEU A 27 -28.33 -32.54 -1.80
C LEU A 27 -28.28 -33.51 -0.60
N PRO A 28 -29.38 -34.14 -0.15
CA PRO A 28 -29.33 -35.15 0.91
C PRO A 28 -28.40 -36.33 0.56
N ASP A 29 -28.49 -36.83 -0.67
CA ASP A 29 -27.64 -37.94 -1.14
C ASP A 29 -26.15 -37.56 -1.14
N TYR A 30 -25.83 -36.34 -1.54
CA TYR A 30 -24.46 -35.82 -1.48
C TYR A 30 -23.96 -35.73 -0.05
N ILE A 31 -24.70 -35.08 0.86
CA ILE A 31 -24.33 -34.96 2.28
C ILE A 31 -24.06 -36.35 2.86
N ASN A 32 -24.92 -37.32 2.55
CA ASN A 32 -24.73 -38.68 3.03
C ASN A 32 -23.49 -39.37 2.41
N SER A 33 -23.34 -39.32 1.08
CA SER A 33 -22.24 -39.99 0.35
C SER A 33 -20.86 -39.36 0.60
N ALA A 34 -20.80 -38.05 0.82
CA ALA A 34 -19.60 -37.32 1.19
C ALA A 34 -19.21 -37.52 2.67
N GLY A 35 -20.03 -38.24 3.45
CA GLY A 35 -19.78 -38.50 4.87
C GLY A 35 -19.91 -37.25 5.74
N ILE A 36 -20.65 -36.23 5.28
CA ILE A 36 -20.83 -34.99 6.03
C ILE A 36 -21.72 -35.28 7.23
N ARG A 37 -21.21 -35.03 8.44
CA ARG A 37 -21.92 -35.22 9.71
C ARG A 37 -21.79 -34.01 10.61
N ALA A 38 -22.93 -33.51 11.09
CA ALA A 38 -23.00 -32.29 11.89
C ALA A 38 -23.79 -32.50 13.20
N ASP A 39 -23.45 -31.74 14.25
CA ASP A 39 -24.24 -31.73 15.48
C ASP A 39 -25.50 -30.86 15.33
N HIS A 40 -25.37 -29.70 14.70
CA HIS A 40 -26.45 -28.75 14.47
C HIS A 40 -26.63 -28.42 12.98
N LEU A 41 -27.86 -28.09 12.60
CA LEU A 41 -28.21 -27.67 11.25
C LEU A 41 -28.82 -26.28 11.31
N PHE A 42 -28.23 -25.32 10.61
CA PHE A 42 -28.71 -23.93 10.54
C PHE A 42 -29.30 -23.65 9.16
N PHE A 43 -30.44 -22.98 9.14
CA PHE A 43 -31.13 -22.57 7.94
C PHE A 43 -31.43 -21.06 7.98
N THR A 44 -31.04 -20.35 6.93
CA THR A 44 -31.43 -18.95 6.71
C THR A 44 -32.02 -18.82 5.31
N GLY A 45 -32.98 -17.94 5.08
CA GLY A 45 -33.44 -17.62 3.73
C GLY A 45 -34.91 -17.87 3.47
N ASP A 46 -35.30 -17.61 2.21
CA ASP A 46 -36.70 -17.54 1.81
C ASP A 46 -37.26 -18.86 1.26
N PHE A 47 -38.27 -19.41 1.90
CA PHE A 47 -39.23 -20.36 1.32
C PHE A 47 -40.16 -19.61 0.33
N ARG A 48 -39.58 -19.18 -0.80
CA ARG A 48 -40.21 -18.28 -1.77
C ARG A 48 -41.59 -18.77 -2.23
N ASN A 49 -42.48 -17.78 -2.37
CA ASN A 49 -43.89 -17.81 -2.83
C ASN A 49 -44.97 -17.74 -1.73
N ALA A 50 -44.73 -16.96 -0.66
CA ALA A 50 -45.74 -16.59 0.32
C ALA A 50 -46.90 -15.72 -0.26
N SER A 51 -46.82 -15.22 -1.51
CA SER A 51 -47.95 -14.54 -2.15
C SER A 51 -48.94 -15.49 -2.84
N ARG A 52 -48.62 -16.78 -2.97
CA ARG A 52 -49.54 -17.81 -3.50
C ARG A 52 -49.76 -18.96 -2.55
N GLN A 53 -48.86 -19.17 -1.60
CA GLN A 53 -49.11 -20.06 -0.48
C GLN A 53 -50.13 -19.37 0.42
N GLU A 54 -51.42 -19.67 0.18
CA GLU A 54 -52.37 -19.72 1.28
C GLU A 54 -51.74 -20.57 2.39
N ASP A 55 -52.08 -20.28 3.64
CA ASP A 55 -51.59 -20.88 4.88
C ASP A 55 -51.82 -22.42 4.89
N SER A 56 -51.10 -23.13 4.01
CA SER A 56 -51.38 -24.47 3.50
C SER A 56 -50.54 -25.46 4.27
N ASP A 57 -51.23 -26.29 5.05
CA ASP A 57 -50.61 -27.32 5.86
C ASP A 57 -49.83 -28.32 5.00
N GLU A 58 -50.27 -28.61 3.77
CA GLU A 58 -49.60 -29.54 2.86
C GLU A 58 -48.22 -29.01 2.39
N ALA A 59 -48.13 -27.72 2.07
CA ALA A 59 -46.87 -27.09 1.66
C ALA A 59 -45.88 -26.99 2.83
N ALA A 60 -46.39 -26.68 4.03
CA ALA A 60 -45.60 -26.66 5.26
C ALA A 60 -45.08 -28.07 5.61
N GLU A 61 -45.92 -29.10 5.50
CA GLU A 61 -45.52 -30.51 5.70
C GLU A 61 -44.42 -30.95 4.72
N ALA A 62 -44.55 -30.58 3.44
CA ALA A 62 -43.54 -30.90 2.42
C ALA A 62 -42.19 -30.21 2.70
N ALA A 63 -42.21 -28.95 3.15
CA ALA A 63 -41.00 -28.22 3.55
C ALA A 63 -40.37 -28.87 4.80
N THR A 64 -41.18 -29.19 5.81
CA THR A 64 -40.75 -29.91 7.02
C THR A 64 -40.07 -31.24 6.68
N GLU A 65 -40.67 -32.05 5.80
CA GLU A 65 -40.09 -33.33 5.40
C GLU A 65 -38.76 -33.17 4.66
N PHE A 66 -38.65 -32.18 3.78
CA PHE A 66 -37.40 -31.89 3.08
C PHE A 66 -36.26 -31.53 4.06
N LEU A 67 -36.54 -30.67 5.05
CA LEU A 67 -35.56 -30.28 6.05
C LEU A 67 -35.15 -31.45 6.96
N ARG A 68 -36.09 -32.33 7.33
CA ARG A 68 -35.78 -33.57 8.07
C ARG A 68 -34.85 -34.48 7.28
N ARG A 69 -35.11 -34.69 5.99
CA ARG A 69 -34.25 -35.53 5.14
C ARG A 69 -32.81 -35.02 5.04
N ILE A 70 -32.61 -33.70 5.00
CA ILE A 70 -31.28 -33.08 5.06
C ILE A 70 -30.64 -33.37 6.44
N ALA A 71 -31.36 -33.14 7.53
CA ALA A 71 -30.88 -33.37 8.89
C ALA A 71 -30.46 -34.84 9.09
N GLU A 72 -31.31 -35.79 8.71
CA GLU A 72 -31.02 -37.22 8.79
C GLU A 72 -29.80 -37.62 7.96
N SER A 73 -29.66 -37.07 6.76
CA SER A 73 -28.50 -37.32 5.90
C SER A 73 -27.20 -36.79 6.50
N ALA A 74 -27.28 -35.72 7.31
CA ALA A 74 -26.18 -35.18 8.10
C ALA A 74 -26.00 -35.88 9.47
N GLY A 75 -26.79 -36.90 9.78
CA GLY A 75 -26.73 -37.64 11.05
C GLY A 75 -27.42 -36.95 12.24
N ILE A 76 -28.25 -35.94 11.98
CA ILE A 76 -29.00 -35.20 13.00
C ILE A 76 -30.40 -35.81 13.13
N THR A 77 -30.64 -36.47 14.25
CA THR A 77 -31.93 -37.12 14.56
C THR A 77 -32.70 -36.40 15.67
N ASP A 78 -32.04 -35.52 16.44
CA ASP A 78 -32.67 -34.68 17.45
C ASP A 78 -33.19 -33.38 16.81
N PRO A 79 -34.52 -33.17 16.71
CA PRO A 79 -35.07 -31.99 16.04
C PRO A 79 -34.72 -30.67 16.72
N ARG A 80 -34.34 -30.69 18.01
CA ARG A 80 -33.90 -29.51 18.76
C ARG A 80 -32.58 -28.93 18.26
N ARG A 81 -31.90 -29.65 17.36
CA ARG A 81 -30.64 -29.22 16.74
C ARG A 81 -30.82 -28.65 15.33
N ILE A 82 -32.06 -28.52 14.84
CA ILE A 82 -32.40 -27.96 13.52
C ILE A 82 -32.90 -26.53 13.72
N HIS A 83 -32.15 -25.52 13.31
CA HIS A 83 -32.36 -24.10 13.58
C HIS A 83 -32.73 -23.37 12.29
N ILE A 84 -33.74 -22.51 12.30
CA ILE A 84 -34.26 -21.85 11.08
C ILE A 84 -34.59 -20.39 11.39
N VAL A 85 -34.25 -19.47 10.49
CA VAL A 85 -34.65 -18.05 10.53
C VAL A 85 -35.39 -17.67 9.25
N PRO A 86 -36.55 -16.98 9.35
CA PRO A 86 -37.34 -16.62 8.18
C PRO A 86 -36.70 -15.49 7.38
N GLY A 87 -36.93 -15.50 6.06
CA GLY A 87 -36.54 -14.42 5.16
C GLY A 87 -37.62 -13.37 4.91
N ASN A 88 -37.30 -12.34 4.12
CA ASN A 88 -38.23 -11.25 3.79
C ASN A 88 -39.32 -11.66 2.79
N HIS A 89 -39.11 -12.73 2.00
CA HIS A 89 -40.13 -13.27 1.09
C HIS A 89 -41.01 -14.36 1.73
N ASP A 90 -40.72 -14.78 2.98
CA ASP A 90 -41.55 -15.69 3.78
C ASP A 90 -42.73 -14.98 4.48
N LEU A 91 -42.76 -13.66 4.38
CA LEU A 91 -43.79 -12.82 4.95
C LEU A 91 -45.05 -12.92 4.08
N THR A 92 -46.17 -13.39 4.64
CA THR A 92 -47.45 -13.44 3.93
C THR A 92 -47.76 -12.05 3.37
N ARG A 93 -47.77 -11.92 2.04
CA ARG A 93 -48.29 -10.73 1.38
C ARG A 93 -49.79 -10.89 1.39
N VAL A 94 -50.46 -10.28 2.36
CA VAL A 94 -51.93 -10.16 2.33
C VAL A 94 -52.24 -9.45 1.01
N ASP A 95 -52.99 -10.12 0.13
CA ASP A 95 -53.22 -9.66 -1.23
C ASP A 95 -53.73 -8.22 -1.28
N GLY A 96 -53.05 -7.39 -2.08
CA GLY A 96 -53.39 -5.98 -2.31
C GLY A 96 -52.42 -4.99 -1.69
N ASP A 97 -52.27 -3.83 -2.34
CA ASP A 97 -51.38 -2.72 -1.96
C ASP A 97 -51.50 -2.25 -0.49
N GLU A 98 -52.55 -2.64 0.23
CA GLU A 98 -52.78 -2.29 1.65
C GLU A 98 -51.68 -2.77 2.60
N GLY A 99 -51.19 -4.02 2.47
CA GLY A 99 -50.17 -4.56 3.37
C GLY A 99 -48.81 -3.87 3.21
N VAL A 100 -48.39 -3.62 1.97
CA VAL A 100 -47.13 -2.92 1.66
C VAL A 100 -47.23 -1.45 2.04
N ASN A 101 -48.39 -0.81 1.81
CA ASN A 101 -48.60 0.58 2.22
C ASN A 101 -48.59 0.73 3.74
N ARG A 102 -49.12 -0.24 4.50
CA ARG A 102 -49.07 -0.21 5.96
C ARG A 102 -47.63 -0.29 6.48
N LEU A 103 -46.75 -1.09 5.87
CA LEU A 103 -45.33 -1.16 6.24
C LEU A 103 -44.59 0.15 5.96
N LYS A 104 -44.85 0.77 4.80
CA LYS A 104 -44.30 2.09 4.47
C LYS A 104 -44.71 3.16 5.49
N ILE A 105 -45.97 3.12 5.95
CA ILE A 105 -46.47 4.03 7.00
C ILE A 105 -45.75 3.76 8.33
N LEU A 106 -45.71 2.50 8.78
CA LEU A 106 -45.03 2.11 10.04
C LEU A 106 -43.57 2.58 10.06
N ARG A 107 -42.89 2.47 8.93
CA ARG A 107 -41.51 2.91 8.81
C ARG A 107 -41.36 4.44 8.80
N GLN A 108 -42.23 5.15 8.10
CA GLN A 108 -42.21 6.62 8.10
C GLN A 108 -42.50 7.18 9.50
N ASP A 109 -43.43 6.57 10.23
CA ASP A 109 -43.78 6.97 11.60
C ASP A 109 -42.59 6.73 12.54
N TYR A 110 -41.89 5.60 12.39
CA TYR A 110 -40.65 5.31 13.11
C TYR A 110 -39.53 6.32 12.82
N GLU A 111 -39.32 6.70 11.55
CA GLU A 111 -38.26 7.64 11.15
C GLU A 111 -38.55 9.10 11.59
N LYS A 112 -39.82 9.50 11.71
CA LYS A 112 -40.24 10.88 12.06
C LYS A 112 -40.16 11.19 13.55
N GLU A 113 -40.35 10.21 14.44
CA GLU A 113 -40.41 10.46 15.88
C GLU A 113 -39.02 10.45 16.54
N ARG A 114 -38.36 11.62 16.60
CA ARG A 114 -37.05 11.81 17.25
C ARG A 114 -36.98 11.41 18.75
N ASN A 115 -38.13 11.32 19.44
CA ASN A 115 -38.22 11.09 20.89
C ASN A 115 -38.85 9.75 21.28
N ARG A 116 -39.16 8.86 20.31
CA ARG A 116 -39.62 7.50 20.63
C ARG A 116 -38.45 6.75 21.31
N PRO A 117 -38.65 6.00 22.40
CA PRO A 117 -37.58 5.19 23.00
C PRO A 117 -36.94 4.32 21.91
N GLU A 118 -35.61 4.40 21.76
CA GLU A 118 -34.94 3.78 20.61
C GLU A 118 -35.30 2.29 20.50
N GLY A 119 -35.79 1.87 19.32
CA GLY A 119 -36.04 0.48 18.98
C GLY A 119 -37.33 -0.17 19.52
N CYS A 120 -38.40 0.58 19.81
CA CYS A 120 -39.67 0.02 20.30
C CYS A 120 -40.84 0.20 19.31
N PHE A 121 -41.44 -0.90 18.86
CA PHE A 121 -42.77 -0.93 18.23
C PHE A 121 -43.87 -0.97 19.30
N THR A 122 -45.05 -0.41 19.03
CA THR A 122 -46.23 -0.57 19.91
C THR A 122 -46.82 -1.97 19.77
N GLY A 123 -47.65 -2.39 20.74
CA GLY A 123 -48.26 -3.73 20.74
C GLY A 123 -49.03 -4.07 19.46
N GLU A 124 -49.86 -3.15 18.95
CA GLU A 124 -50.60 -3.37 17.70
C GLU A 124 -49.68 -3.44 16.47
N GLU A 125 -48.61 -2.64 16.42
CA GLU A 125 -47.63 -2.68 15.34
C GLU A 125 -46.85 -3.99 15.36
N LEU A 126 -46.44 -4.44 16.54
CA LEU A 126 -45.76 -5.71 16.74
C LEU A 126 -46.67 -6.88 16.34
N ASP A 127 -47.92 -6.94 16.83
CA ASP A 127 -48.88 -7.99 16.47
C ASP A 127 -49.10 -8.07 14.96
N HIS A 128 -49.17 -6.92 14.27
CA HIS A 128 -49.29 -6.87 12.81
C HIS A 128 -48.04 -7.41 12.09
N LEU A 129 -46.84 -6.98 12.50
CA LEU A 129 -45.58 -7.45 11.91
C LEU A 129 -45.37 -8.95 12.13
N LEU A 130 -45.75 -9.44 13.31
CA LEU A 130 -45.60 -10.83 13.72
C LEU A 130 -46.59 -11.78 13.04
N GLY A 131 -47.80 -11.32 12.72
CA GLY A 131 -48.81 -12.10 12.00
C GLY A 131 -48.36 -12.55 10.61
N ARG A 132 -47.36 -11.86 10.02
CA ARG A 132 -46.85 -12.14 8.68
C ARG A 132 -45.97 -13.39 8.58
N PHE A 133 -45.49 -13.94 9.69
CA PHE A 133 -44.65 -15.16 9.72
C PHE A 133 -45.45 -16.45 9.93
N GLY A 134 -46.75 -16.47 9.61
CA GLY A 134 -47.65 -17.61 9.89
C GLY A 134 -47.17 -18.95 9.34
N PHE A 135 -46.82 -19.00 8.05
CA PHE A 135 -46.30 -20.20 7.38
C PHE A 135 -45.03 -20.74 8.04
N PHE A 136 -44.06 -19.85 8.31
CA PHE A 136 -42.81 -20.20 8.98
C PHE A 136 -43.05 -20.79 10.38
N ARG A 137 -43.97 -20.21 11.17
CA ARG A 137 -44.32 -20.74 12.50
C ARG A 137 -44.87 -22.16 12.43
N ARG A 138 -45.64 -22.50 11.38
CA ARG A 138 -46.14 -23.89 11.18
C ARG A 138 -44.98 -24.86 10.96
N ILE A 139 -44.01 -24.51 10.12
CA ILE A 139 -42.80 -25.31 9.88
C ILE A 139 -42.00 -25.49 11.18
N VAL A 140 -41.74 -24.41 11.92
CA VAL A 140 -41.01 -24.48 13.20
C VAL A 140 -41.76 -25.36 14.21
N LYS A 141 -43.08 -25.21 14.33
CA LYS A 141 -43.92 -26.02 15.23
C LYS A 141 -43.95 -27.51 14.83
N ALA A 142 -43.87 -27.82 13.54
CA ALA A 142 -43.81 -29.20 13.04
C ALA A 142 -42.41 -29.84 13.18
N LEU A 143 -41.35 -29.03 13.17
CA LEU A 143 -39.97 -29.49 13.30
C LEU A 143 -39.50 -29.56 14.76
N GLN A 144 -39.78 -28.56 15.59
CA GLN A 144 -39.22 -28.42 16.92
C GLN A 144 -40.28 -28.55 18.03
N PRO A 145 -39.96 -29.18 19.18
CA PRO A 145 -40.79 -29.13 20.37
C PRO A 145 -40.85 -27.70 20.95
N ALA A 146 -41.95 -27.34 21.62
CA ALA A 146 -42.26 -25.97 22.03
C ALA A 146 -41.33 -25.34 23.09
N ASP A 147 -40.39 -26.10 23.65
CA ASP A 147 -39.55 -25.75 24.81
C ASP A 147 -38.08 -25.45 24.47
N VAL A 148 -37.68 -25.50 23.19
CA VAL A 148 -36.28 -25.28 22.76
C VAL A 148 -35.87 -23.81 22.88
N TRP A 149 -36.79 -22.90 22.58
CA TRP A 149 -36.56 -21.46 22.63
C TRP A 149 -37.16 -20.91 23.92
N LYS A 150 -36.36 -20.17 24.70
CA LYS A 150 -36.87 -19.50 25.89
C LYS A 150 -37.71 -18.29 25.49
N ASP A 151 -38.64 -17.94 26.36
CA ASP A 151 -39.68 -16.96 26.06
C ASP A 151 -39.11 -15.66 25.51
N SER A 152 -39.30 -15.59 24.21
CA SER A 152 -39.76 -14.45 23.45
C SER A 152 -40.71 -15.06 22.41
N LEU A 153 -41.93 -15.41 22.82
CA LEU A 153 -42.95 -15.88 21.87
C LEU A 153 -43.53 -14.74 21.01
N LEU A 154 -42.96 -13.52 21.10
CA LEU A 154 -42.27 -12.79 20.03
C LEU A 154 -42.00 -11.33 20.43
N PRO A 155 -40.86 -11.04 21.05
CA PRO A 155 -40.06 -9.90 20.62
C PRO A 155 -39.09 -10.34 19.53
N LEU A 156 -38.74 -9.42 18.63
CA LEU A 156 -38.14 -9.66 17.32
C LEU A 156 -36.87 -10.56 17.26
N HIS A 157 -36.26 -10.88 18.41
CA HIS A 157 -34.94 -11.48 18.51
C HIS A 157 -34.83 -12.66 19.51
N PRO A 158 -35.53 -13.79 19.29
CA PRO A 158 -35.51 -14.91 20.25
C PRO A 158 -34.12 -15.55 20.40
N TYR A 159 -33.88 -16.22 21.54
CA TYR A 159 -32.60 -16.88 21.83
C TYR A 159 -32.73 -18.24 22.51
N ALA A 160 -31.67 -19.04 22.41
CA ALA A 160 -31.51 -20.32 23.09
C ALA A 160 -30.07 -20.47 23.59
N CYS A 161 -29.90 -21.10 24.74
CA CYS A 161 -28.60 -21.37 25.35
C CYS A 161 -28.34 -22.87 25.35
N PHE A 162 -27.31 -23.30 24.60
CA PHE A 162 -26.81 -24.68 24.58
C PHE A 162 -25.52 -24.77 25.43
N ASP A 163 -25.09 -25.99 25.72
CA ASP A 163 -23.92 -26.24 26.59
C ASP A 163 -22.63 -25.59 26.07
N ASP A 164 -22.46 -25.55 24.75
CA ASP A 164 -21.23 -25.09 24.09
C ASP A 164 -21.34 -23.68 23.49
N PHE A 165 -22.55 -23.18 23.25
CA PHE A 165 -22.79 -21.86 22.64
C PHE A 165 -24.23 -21.39 22.91
N SER A 166 -24.47 -20.10 22.73
CA SER A 166 -25.80 -19.49 22.71
C SER A 166 -26.12 -19.04 21.29
N LEU A 167 -27.40 -19.04 20.96
CA LEU A 167 -27.91 -18.71 19.65
C LEU A 167 -28.96 -17.62 19.80
N VAL A 168 -28.83 -16.53 19.04
CA VAL A 168 -29.82 -15.46 18.96
C VAL A 168 -30.24 -15.27 17.52
N TYR A 169 -31.54 -15.16 17.31
CA TYR A 169 -32.10 -14.89 16.00
C TYR A 169 -32.24 -13.39 15.82
N MET A 170 -31.68 -12.86 14.74
CA MET A 170 -31.84 -11.47 14.39
C MET A 170 -32.79 -11.37 13.21
N ASN A 171 -34.08 -11.11 13.48
CA ASN A 171 -35.09 -11.01 12.45
C ASN A 171 -34.95 -9.69 11.68
N THR A 172 -34.11 -9.71 10.65
CA THR A 172 -33.77 -8.54 9.82
C THR A 172 -34.82 -8.21 8.76
N ALA A 173 -35.87 -9.02 8.66
CA ALA A 173 -36.91 -8.92 7.63
C ALA A 173 -38.20 -8.23 8.10
N VAL A 174 -38.35 -7.93 9.39
CA VAL A 174 -39.67 -7.71 10.02
C VAL A 174 -40.48 -6.54 9.44
N THR A 175 -39.84 -5.46 8.98
CA THR A 175 -40.50 -4.29 8.37
C THR A 175 -40.41 -4.25 6.84
N CYS A 176 -39.85 -5.28 6.22
CA CYS A 176 -39.52 -5.29 4.80
C CYS A 176 -40.66 -5.90 3.99
N GLY A 177 -40.95 -5.31 2.83
CA GLY A 177 -41.97 -5.80 1.91
C GLY A 177 -41.41 -6.40 0.64
N SER A 178 -40.21 -5.96 0.23
CA SER A 178 -39.57 -6.30 -1.03
C SER A 178 -38.04 -6.17 -0.95
N ASP A 179 -37.35 -6.64 -2.01
CA ASP A 179 -35.90 -6.46 -2.14
C ASP A 179 -35.50 -4.98 -2.30
N ASP A 180 -36.41 -4.12 -2.77
CA ASP A 180 -36.17 -2.68 -2.91
C ASP A 180 -36.09 -1.96 -1.55
N ASP A 181 -36.53 -2.61 -0.47
CA ASP A 181 -36.45 -2.11 0.91
C ASP A 181 -35.10 -2.44 1.59
N ARG A 182 -34.13 -3.01 0.86
CA ARG A 182 -32.76 -3.25 1.35
C ARG A 182 -32.05 -1.90 1.60
N GLY A 183 -31.30 -1.77 2.70
CA GLY A 183 -30.68 -0.49 3.12
C GLY A 183 -31.57 0.35 4.05
N GLN A 184 -32.80 -0.10 4.22
CA GLN A 184 -33.93 0.63 4.81
C GLN A 184 -34.63 -0.21 5.91
N LEU A 185 -33.93 -1.22 6.42
CA LEU A 185 -34.41 -2.24 7.34
C LEU A 185 -34.47 -1.71 8.79
N VAL A 186 -35.62 -1.76 9.45
CA VAL A 186 -35.75 -1.32 10.85
C VAL A 186 -35.70 -2.51 11.82
N ILE A 187 -34.84 -2.41 12.85
CA ILE A 187 -34.59 -3.45 13.87
C ILE A 187 -35.02 -2.96 15.27
N GLY A 188 -35.67 -3.85 16.04
CA GLY A 188 -35.99 -3.61 17.45
C GLY A 188 -34.78 -3.77 18.37
N CYS A 189 -33.87 -2.79 18.39
CA CYS A 189 -32.62 -2.86 19.15
C CYS A 189 -32.81 -3.12 20.65
N LYS A 190 -33.92 -2.66 21.25
CA LYS A 190 -34.20 -2.89 22.66
C LYS A 190 -34.45 -4.37 22.95
N ASP A 191 -35.28 -5.02 22.13
CA ASP A 191 -35.58 -6.45 22.25
C ASP A 191 -34.32 -7.30 22.01
N LEU A 192 -33.48 -6.88 21.07
CA LEU A 192 -32.17 -7.51 20.84
C LEU A 192 -31.27 -7.37 22.06
N TYR A 193 -31.23 -6.19 22.67
CA TYR A 193 -30.47 -5.92 23.89
C TYR A 193 -30.97 -6.80 25.03
N GLU A 194 -32.27 -6.83 25.30
CA GLU A 194 -32.84 -7.69 26.35
C GLU A 194 -32.47 -9.17 26.15
N SER A 195 -32.58 -9.66 24.91
CA SER A 195 -32.24 -11.05 24.56
C SER A 195 -30.76 -11.35 24.75
N LEU A 196 -29.87 -10.47 24.29
CA LEU A 196 -28.43 -10.61 24.48
C LEU A 196 -28.05 -10.53 25.98
N TYR A 197 -28.65 -9.62 26.75
CA TYR A 197 -28.39 -9.52 28.19
C TYR A 197 -28.86 -10.76 28.94
N ALA A 198 -30.00 -11.33 28.55
CA ALA A 198 -30.46 -12.58 29.12
C ALA A 198 -29.48 -13.73 28.79
N ILE A 199 -28.99 -13.83 27.56
CA ILE A 199 -27.92 -14.76 27.18
C ILE A 199 -26.67 -14.57 28.06
N LYS A 200 -26.25 -13.32 28.28
CA LYS A 200 -25.08 -12.98 29.11
C LYS A 200 -25.21 -13.54 30.53
N ASN A 201 -26.41 -13.46 31.09
CA ASN A 201 -26.69 -13.87 32.45
C ASN A 201 -26.89 -15.38 32.57
N GLU A 202 -27.56 -16.00 31.59
CA GLU A 202 -27.91 -17.41 31.63
C GLU A 202 -26.80 -18.35 31.16
N ASN A 203 -26.01 -17.91 30.17
CA ASN A 203 -24.91 -18.70 29.61
C ASN A 203 -23.62 -17.87 29.52
N PRO A 204 -23.11 -17.38 30.66
CA PRO A 204 -21.98 -16.48 30.71
C PRO A 204 -20.72 -17.13 30.15
N GLY A 205 -19.92 -16.36 29.41
CA GLY A 205 -18.63 -16.84 28.93
C GLY A 205 -18.70 -17.71 27.67
N LYS A 206 -19.88 -18.12 27.20
CA LYS A 206 -20.03 -18.97 26.02
C LYS A 206 -20.13 -18.16 24.71
N PRO A 207 -19.68 -18.72 23.58
CA PRO A 207 -19.84 -18.14 22.25
C PRO A 207 -21.30 -17.81 21.95
N VAL A 208 -21.58 -16.64 21.39
CA VAL A 208 -22.92 -16.30 20.87
C VAL A 208 -22.90 -16.33 19.35
N ILE A 209 -23.83 -17.06 18.74
CA ILE A 209 -24.05 -17.11 17.29
C ILE A 209 -25.29 -16.29 16.96
N VAL A 210 -25.18 -15.41 15.98
CA VAL A 210 -26.30 -14.63 15.46
C VAL A 210 -26.75 -15.24 14.14
N LEU A 211 -28.03 -15.59 14.04
CA LEU A 211 -28.64 -16.08 12.81
C LEU A 211 -29.56 -15.00 12.25
N ALA A 212 -29.29 -14.51 11.04
CA ALA A 212 -30.02 -13.40 10.43
C ALA A 212 -30.32 -13.68 8.94
N HIS A 213 -31.29 -12.98 8.36
CA HIS A 213 -31.57 -13.11 6.92
C HIS A 213 -30.67 -12.19 6.08
N HIS A 214 -30.75 -10.88 6.26
CA HIS A 214 -29.87 -9.91 5.59
C HIS A 214 -28.58 -9.62 6.37
N SER A 215 -27.53 -9.30 5.62
CA SER A 215 -26.25 -8.82 6.15
C SER A 215 -26.32 -7.40 6.73
N PRO A 216 -25.44 -7.04 7.69
CA PRO A 216 -25.52 -5.73 8.32
C PRO A 216 -25.29 -4.51 7.43
N GLN A 217 -24.70 -4.70 6.26
CA GLN A 217 -24.56 -3.63 5.29
C GLN A 217 -25.88 -3.16 4.67
N TYR A 218 -26.98 -3.88 4.89
CA TYR A 218 -28.31 -3.46 4.46
C TYR A 218 -29.06 -2.70 5.55
N PHE A 219 -28.44 -2.43 6.70
CA PHE A 219 -28.98 -1.49 7.69
C PHE A 219 -28.66 -0.06 7.31
N SER A 220 -29.47 0.90 7.74
CA SER A 220 -29.12 2.32 7.64
C SER A 220 -27.88 2.64 8.48
N GLY A 221 -27.21 3.75 8.21
CA GLY A 221 -26.04 4.18 8.97
C GLY A 221 -26.32 4.47 10.46
N ARG A 222 -27.58 4.71 10.85
CA ARG A 222 -27.96 4.85 12.26
C ARG A 222 -28.09 3.48 12.93
N GLU A 223 -28.75 2.53 12.28
CA GLU A 223 -28.95 1.17 12.80
C GLU A 223 -27.63 0.41 12.91
N ARG A 224 -26.70 0.56 11.95
CA ARG A 224 -25.36 -0.04 12.05
C ARG A 224 -24.62 0.40 13.30
N ARG A 225 -24.63 1.70 13.61
CA ARG A 225 -23.99 2.23 14.82
C ARG A 225 -24.64 1.73 16.10
N ASN A 226 -25.96 1.56 16.09
CA ASN A 226 -26.68 1.01 17.23
C ASN A 226 -26.35 -0.47 17.43
N LEU A 227 -26.31 -1.27 16.37
CA LEU A 227 -25.89 -2.67 16.43
C LEU A 227 -24.43 -2.83 16.84
N GLU A 228 -23.52 -2.01 16.31
CA GLU A 228 -22.12 -1.92 16.74
C GLU A 228 -22.03 -1.70 18.25
N THR A 229 -22.82 -0.76 18.78
CA THR A 229 -22.87 -0.49 20.22
C THR A 229 -23.40 -1.69 21.00
N VAL A 230 -24.52 -2.28 20.57
CA VAL A 230 -25.15 -3.42 21.25
C VAL A 230 -24.21 -4.64 21.28
N PHE A 231 -23.52 -4.94 20.18
CA PHE A 231 -22.59 -6.05 20.11
C PHE A 231 -21.25 -5.77 20.81
N SER A 232 -20.84 -4.50 20.94
CA SER A 232 -19.59 -4.14 21.64
C SER A 232 -19.57 -4.52 23.12
N ASP A 233 -20.74 -4.66 23.76
CA ASP A 233 -20.88 -5.07 25.16
C ASP A 233 -20.69 -6.59 25.41
N PHE A 234 -20.48 -7.37 24.33
CA PHE A 234 -20.34 -8.82 24.34
C PHE A 234 -18.96 -9.25 23.83
N SER A 235 -18.10 -9.69 24.75
CA SER A 235 -16.73 -10.11 24.41
C SER A 235 -16.63 -11.46 23.67
N ASN A 236 -17.73 -12.22 23.59
CA ASN A 236 -17.75 -13.62 23.11
C ASN A 236 -18.75 -13.85 21.97
N LEU A 237 -19.12 -12.81 21.23
CA LEU A 237 -19.92 -12.97 20.02
C LEU A 237 -19.01 -13.59 18.93
N ALA A 238 -19.34 -14.80 18.48
CA ALA A 238 -18.39 -15.66 17.79
C ALA A 238 -18.67 -15.86 16.30
N LEU A 239 -19.92 -15.76 15.86
CA LEU A 239 -20.28 -15.98 14.46
C LEU A 239 -21.59 -15.30 14.09
N TYR A 240 -21.63 -14.66 12.92
CA TYR A 240 -22.83 -14.09 12.33
C TYR A 240 -23.15 -14.81 11.01
N LEU A 241 -24.25 -15.54 10.97
CA LEU A 241 -24.70 -16.34 9.83
C LEU A 241 -25.85 -15.63 9.11
N CYS A 242 -25.69 -15.29 7.82
CA CYS A 242 -26.76 -14.68 7.03
C CYS A 242 -26.91 -15.20 5.59
N GLY A 243 -28.07 -14.91 4.97
CA GLY A 243 -28.50 -15.46 3.67
C GLY A 243 -28.20 -14.59 2.44
N ASP A 244 -28.48 -13.30 2.47
CA ASP A 244 -28.72 -12.53 1.23
C ASP A 244 -27.54 -11.65 0.76
N GLU A 245 -26.28 -12.11 0.81
CA GLU A 245 -25.12 -11.30 0.37
C GLU A 245 -23.99 -12.01 -0.39
N HIS A 246 -23.50 -11.37 -1.47
CA HIS A 246 -22.36 -11.74 -2.31
C HIS A 246 -21.08 -10.88 -2.13
N SER A 247 -21.04 -9.97 -1.14
CA SER A 247 -19.85 -9.17 -0.79
C SER A 247 -19.59 -9.22 0.73
N PRO A 248 -18.46 -8.69 1.25
CA PRO A 248 -18.27 -8.46 2.68
C PRO A 248 -18.43 -6.96 3.03
N TRP A 249 -18.99 -6.69 4.20
CA TRP A 249 -19.10 -5.36 4.80
C TRP A 249 -17.71 -4.79 5.14
N SER A 250 -17.41 -3.56 4.70
CA SER A 250 -16.06 -2.98 4.78
C SER A 250 -15.83 -1.91 5.85
N ARG A 251 -16.76 -1.65 6.79
CA ARG A 251 -16.49 -0.69 7.88
C ARG A 251 -17.20 -1.04 9.19
N ALA A 252 -16.37 -1.28 10.21
CA ALA A 252 -16.55 -0.92 11.62
C ALA A 252 -17.10 -1.97 12.63
N VAL A 253 -17.51 -3.17 12.21
CA VAL A 253 -17.61 -4.33 13.14
C VAL A 253 -16.47 -5.31 12.86
N ASN A 254 -15.23 -4.85 13.09
CA ASN A 254 -14.01 -5.59 12.71
C ASN A 254 -13.68 -6.78 13.65
N THR A 255 -14.67 -7.36 14.32
CA THR A 255 -14.44 -8.42 15.32
C THR A 255 -15.27 -9.69 15.12
N LEU A 256 -16.18 -9.71 14.15
CA LEU A 256 -17.10 -10.82 13.95
C LEU A 256 -16.81 -11.59 12.66
N PRO A 257 -16.52 -12.91 12.75
CA PRO A 257 -16.62 -13.79 11.61
C PRO A 257 -18.05 -13.75 11.06
N GLN A 258 -18.19 -13.30 9.81
CA GLN A 258 -19.45 -13.34 9.07
C GLN A 258 -19.36 -14.46 8.04
N LEU A 259 -20.32 -15.36 8.03
CA LEU A 259 -20.44 -16.35 6.96
C LEU A 259 -21.76 -16.13 6.25
N THR A 260 -21.64 -15.71 4.99
CA THR A 260 -22.76 -15.54 4.08
C THR A 260 -22.70 -16.64 3.03
N ALA A 261 -23.84 -17.26 2.75
CA ALA A 261 -24.02 -18.02 1.52
C ALA A 261 -25.39 -17.67 0.95
N GLY A 262 -25.55 -17.73 -0.36
CA GLY A 262 -26.85 -17.72 -1.02
C GLY A 262 -26.98 -18.95 -1.92
N CYS A 263 -28.18 -19.50 -2.08
CA CYS A 263 -28.44 -20.65 -2.95
C CYS A 263 -29.82 -20.62 -3.61
N LEU A 264 -29.88 -20.87 -4.93
CA LEU A 264 -31.07 -21.21 -5.74
C LEU A 264 -31.88 -20.06 -6.38
N VAL A 265 -31.29 -19.05 -7.02
CA VAL A 265 -32.10 -18.21 -7.92
C VAL A 265 -32.37 -18.95 -9.25
N GLN A 266 -33.54 -19.59 -9.27
CA GLN A 266 -34.55 -19.88 -10.32
C GLN A 266 -34.18 -19.94 -11.83
N GLU A 267 -32.88 -20.12 -12.15
CA GLU A 267 -32.19 -20.32 -13.45
C GLU A 267 -32.24 -19.12 -14.43
N ALA A 268 -31.14 -18.57 -14.97
CA ALA A 268 -29.86 -19.15 -15.34
C ALA A 268 -28.66 -18.68 -14.49
N GLY A 269 -27.93 -19.65 -13.93
CA GLY A 269 -26.69 -19.44 -13.15
C GLY A 269 -26.60 -20.28 -11.88
N THR A 270 -27.51 -21.26 -11.72
CA THR A 270 -27.72 -21.98 -10.45
C THR A 270 -26.47 -22.72 -9.97
N GLU A 271 -25.89 -22.14 -8.94
CA GLU A 271 -24.82 -22.66 -8.12
C GLU A 271 -25.35 -22.68 -6.67
N VAL A 272 -25.00 -23.71 -5.93
CA VAL A 272 -25.38 -23.84 -4.52
C VAL A 272 -24.12 -23.99 -3.72
N VAL A 273 -23.89 -23.09 -2.77
CA VAL A 273 -22.76 -23.11 -1.85
C VAL A 273 -23.26 -23.34 -0.44
N PHE A 274 -22.77 -24.38 0.24
CA PHE A 274 -23.05 -24.58 1.66
C PHE A 274 -21.80 -24.81 2.47
N TYR A 275 -21.89 -24.56 3.78
CA TYR A 275 -20.74 -24.60 4.68
C TYR A 275 -20.87 -25.69 5.74
N THR A 276 -19.75 -26.34 6.00
CA THR A 276 -19.60 -27.29 7.12
C THR A 276 -18.44 -26.86 8.00
N GLY A 277 -18.64 -26.80 9.32
CA GLY A 277 -17.62 -26.27 10.24
C GLY A 277 -17.71 -26.77 11.69
N GLU A 278 -16.66 -26.48 12.47
CA GLU A 278 -16.54 -26.85 13.89
C GLU A 278 -16.36 -25.63 14.80
N LEU A 279 -17.16 -25.59 15.89
CA LEU A 279 -17.03 -24.67 17.01
C LEU A 279 -16.28 -25.38 18.13
N CYS A 280 -15.00 -25.07 18.30
CA CYS A 280 -14.20 -25.61 19.40
C CYS A 280 -14.10 -24.57 20.51
N ASN A 281 -14.10 -25.03 21.77
CA ASN A 281 -13.93 -24.17 22.94
C ASN A 281 -12.57 -23.46 22.88
N GLY A 282 -12.56 -22.22 22.35
CA GLY A 282 -11.39 -21.35 22.26
C GLY A 282 -10.71 -21.24 20.89
N ALA A 283 -11.20 -21.91 19.83
CA ALA A 283 -10.71 -21.68 18.46
C ALA A 283 -11.74 -22.08 17.40
N PHE A 284 -11.90 -21.24 16.37
CA PHE A 284 -12.72 -21.53 15.20
C PHE A 284 -11.91 -22.28 14.14
N VAL A 285 -12.40 -23.44 13.68
CA VAL A 285 -11.82 -24.15 12.53
C VAL A 285 -12.48 -23.60 11.26
N PRO A 286 -11.71 -23.21 10.21
CA PRO A 286 -12.29 -22.66 8.99
C PRO A 286 -13.35 -23.59 8.41
N PRO A 287 -14.50 -23.04 8.02
CA PRO A 287 -15.55 -23.80 7.39
C PRO A 287 -15.10 -24.19 6.00
N GLN A 288 -15.37 -25.42 5.61
CA GLN A 288 -15.21 -25.85 4.22
C GLN A 288 -16.50 -25.54 3.48
N ALA A 289 -16.36 -24.82 2.36
CA ALA A 289 -17.45 -24.49 1.47
C ALA A 289 -17.55 -25.52 0.35
N HIS A 290 -18.75 -26.05 0.11
CA HIS A 290 -19.02 -26.96 -1.00
C HIS A 290 -19.93 -26.28 -2.01
N ARG A 291 -19.54 -26.27 -3.30
CA ARG A 291 -20.33 -25.72 -4.39
C ARG A 291 -20.84 -26.80 -5.34
N TRP A 292 -22.10 -26.71 -5.73
CA TRP A 292 -22.67 -27.47 -6.82
C TRP A 292 -22.49 -26.72 -8.14
N ASP A 293 -21.86 -27.38 -9.11
CA ASP A 293 -21.84 -26.92 -10.49
C ASP A 293 -22.89 -27.68 -11.30
N LYS A 294 -23.92 -26.98 -11.77
CA LYS A 294 -24.96 -27.59 -12.60
C LYS A 294 -24.44 -28.10 -13.95
N ASN A 295 -23.43 -27.45 -14.52
CA ASN A 295 -22.86 -27.79 -15.82
C ASN A 295 -22.08 -29.10 -15.74
N LEU A 296 -21.42 -29.35 -14.60
CA LEU A 296 -20.71 -30.59 -14.32
C LEU A 296 -21.57 -31.64 -13.61
N SER A 297 -22.72 -31.23 -13.06
CA SER A 297 -23.62 -32.08 -12.27
C SER A 297 -22.90 -32.80 -11.12
N CYS A 298 -21.92 -32.14 -10.51
CA CYS A 298 -21.12 -32.61 -9.39
C CYS A 298 -20.96 -31.52 -8.32
N TRP A 299 -20.57 -31.97 -7.13
CA TRP A 299 -20.18 -31.12 -6.01
C TRP A 299 -18.67 -31.09 -5.92
N ASP A 300 -18.11 -29.91 -5.73
CA ASP A 300 -16.68 -29.71 -5.48
C ASP A 300 -16.45 -28.73 -4.32
N ALA A 301 -15.28 -28.78 -3.70
CA ALA A 301 -14.88 -27.77 -2.71
C ALA A 301 -14.72 -26.41 -3.41
N TYR A 302 -15.30 -25.35 -2.85
CA TYR A 302 -15.34 -24.04 -3.48
C TYR A 302 -14.11 -23.18 -3.13
N PRO A 303 -13.07 -23.11 -3.98
CA PRO A 303 -11.73 -22.67 -3.55
C PRO A 303 -11.60 -21.14 -3.42
N HIS A 304 -12.40 -20.39 -4.19
CA HIS A 304 -12.38 -18.92 -4.15
C HIS A 304 -12.92 -18.36 -2.81
N MET A 305 -13.86 -19.06 -2.17
CA MET A 305 -14.30 -18.74 -0.82
C MET A 305 -13.24 -19.12 0.21
N ASP A 306 -12.49 -20.22 0.06
CA ASP A 306 -11.32 -20.51 0.92
C ASP A 306 -10.26 -19.41 0.87
N THR A 307 -10.20 -18.63 -0.21
CA THR A 307 -9.31 -17.47 -0.31
C THR A 307 -9.94 -16.20 0.28
N ARG A 308 -11.28 -16.04 0.19
CA ARG A 308 -12.02 -14.89 0.72
C ARG A 308 -12.25 -15.01 2.23
N ILE A 309 -12.72 -16.18 2.67
CA ILE A 309 -12.72 -16.69 4.05
C ILE A 309 -11.28 -16.85 4.52
N GLY A 310 -10.32 -17.32 3.71
CA GLY A 310 -8.90 -17.37 4.11
C GLY A 310 -8.28 -16.00 4.35
N LYS A 311 -8.71 -14.96 3.63
CA LYS A 311 -8.35 -13.55 3.91
C LYS A 311 -9.09 -13.00 5.12
N MET A 312 -10.40 -13.23 5.24
CA MET A 312 -11.18 -12.85 6.44
C MET A 312 -10.74 -13.61 7.70
N ILE A 313 -10.27 -14.85 7.54
CA ILE A 313 -9.73 -15.71 8.57
C ILE A 313 -8.25 -15.42 8.76
N ALA A 314 -7.48 -14.91 7.80
CA ALA A 314 -6.17 -14.32 8.14
C ALA A 314 -6.34 -13.16 9.14
N ASP A 315 -7.49 -12.48 9.11
CA ASP A 315 -7.86 -11.47 10.11
C ASP A 315 -8.41 -12.08 11.44
N ILE A 316 -8.91 -13.33 11.47
CA ILE A 316 -9.44 -14.01 12.68
C ILE A 316 -8.45 -15.04 13.29
N ARG A 317 -7.58 -15.64 12.49
CA ARG A 317 -6.46 -16.54 12.85
C ARG A 317 -5.20 -15.78 13.22
N ASN A 318 -5.21 -14.45 13.08
CA ASN A 318 -4.22 -13.64 13.78
C ASN A 318 -4.50 -13.79 15.29
N PRO A 319 -3.51 -14.07 16.17
CA PRO A 319 -3.75 -14.47 17.56
C PRO A 319 -4.38 -13.40 18.49
N PHE A 320 -4.99 -12.35 17.93
CA PHE A 320 -5.41 -11.13 18.60
C PHE A 320 -6.91 -11.02 18.95
N PHE A 321 -7.72 -12.07 18.79
CA PHE A 321 -9.04 -12.09 19.42
C PHE A 321 -9.00 -12.65 20.85
N VAL A 322 -8.56 -11.78 21.77
CA VAL A 322 -8.78 -11.92 23.21
C VAL A 322 -9.88 -10.94 23.62
N VAL A 323 -10.92 -11.47 24.29
CA VAL A 323 -11.80 -10.78 25.25
C VAL A 323 -11.13 -9.51 25.79
N PRO A 324 -11.75 -8.32 25.71
CA PRO A 324 -11.07 -7.03 25.58
C PRO A 324 -9.78 -6.94 26.39
N GLN A 325 -8.66 -7.14 25.72
CA GLN A 325 -7.38 -6.57 26.10
C GLN A 325 -6.96 -5.65 24.96
N ILE A 326 -7.26 -4.37 25.14
CA ILE A 326 -6.54 -3.21 24.61
C ILE A 326 -5.65 -3.54 23.39
N ASN A 327 -6.17 -3.34 22.16
CA ASN A 327 -5.40 -3.57 20.92
C ASN A 327 -4.05 -2.85 20.97
N ILE A 328 -2.98 -3.63 20.85
CA ILE A 328 -1.60 -3.16 20.91
C ILE A 328 -1.15 -2.92 19.48
N VAL A 329 -0.90 -1.67 19.09
CA VAL A 329 -0.35 -1.38 17.76
C VAL A 329 1.16 -1.62 17.80
N SER A 330 1.62 -2.67 17.13
CA SER A 330 3.05 -3.00 17.05
C SER A 330 3.53 -3.31 15.62
N ASN A 331 4.84 -3.12 15.38
CA ASN A 331 5.56 -3.58 14.19
C ASN A 331 6.59 -4.69 14.49
N LEU A 332 6.60 -5.27 15.70
CA LEU A 332 7.58 -6.30 16.07
C LEU A 332 7.54 -7.52 15.13
N ASP A 333 6.36 -7.94 14.67
CA ASP A 333 6.19 -9.08 13.76
C ASP A 333 6.68 -8.83 12.32
N THR A 334 6.84 -7.56 11.97
CA THR A 334 7.35 -7.13 10.66
C THR A 334 8.85 -6.83 10.69
N LEU A 335 9.50 -6.93 11.85
CA LEU A 335 10.95 -6.75 11.96
C LEU A 335 11.69 -7.89 11.26
N ASN A 336 12.76 -7.53 10.56
CA ASN A 336 13.68 -8.49 9.94
C ASN A 336 14.77 -8.99 10.90
N ILE A 337 14.61 -8.74 12.20
CA ILE A 337 15.56 -9.13 13.25
C ILE A 337 14.93 -10.28 14.04
N ARG A 338 15.56 -11.46 14.03
CA ARG A 338 15.09 -12.62 14.80
C ARG A 338 15.50 -12.49 16.26
N LEU A 339 14.61 -12.85 17.19
CA LEU A 339 14.99 -13.13 18.57
C LEU A 339 15.89 -14.38 18.61
N ALA A 340 17.11 -14.24 19.11
CA ALA A 340 18.05 -15.35 19.23
C ALA A 340 17.45 -16.45 20.11
N GLU A 341 17.44 -17.68 19.60
CA GLU A 341 16.94 -18.84 20.33
C GLU A 341 18.05 -19.88 20.47
N PRO A 342 18.37 -20.30 21.71
CA PRO A 342 17.77 -19.90 22.99
C PRO A 342 18.23 -18.49 23.47
N PHE A 343 17.33 -17.74 24.12
CA PHE A 343 17.66 -16.48 24.82
C PHE A 343 17.92 -16.78 26.30
N ILE A 344 19.14 -16.53 26.78
CA ILE A 344 19.64 -17.00 28.11
C ILE A 344 20.30 -15.84 28.86
N GLY A 345 20.12 -15.77 30.18
CA GLY A 345 21.06 -15.09 31.09
C GLY A 345 20.94 -13.58 31.18
N ARG A 346 19.79 -13.00 30.82
CA ARG A 346 19.56 -11.53 30.79
C ARG A 346 18.36 -11.11 31.63
N GLU A 347 17.94 -11.96 32.56
CA GLU A 347 16.77 -11.75 33.41
C GLU A 347 16.95 -10.51 34.31
N LYS A 348 18.17 -10.30 34.84
CA LYS A 348 18.50 -9.13 35.69
C LYS A 348 18.39 -7.82 34.91
N GLU A 349 18.88 -7.79 33.67
CA GLU A 349 18.82 -6.62 32.79
C GLU A 349 17.36 -6.31 32.41
N LEU A 350 16.57 -7.34 32.07
CA LEU A 350 15.14 -7.19 31.79
C LEU A 350 14.35 -6.65 33.01
N GLU A 351 14.65 -7.14 34.21
CA GLU A 351 14.03 -6.67 35.46
C GLU A 351 14.46 -5.22 35.79
N SER A 352 15.72 -4.87 35.51
CA SER A 352 16.27 -3.52 35.69
C SER A 352 15.62 -2.49 34.75
N ILE A 353 15.39 -2.86 33.47
CA ILE A 353 14.62 -2.04 32.51
C ILE A 353 13.21 -1.80 33.08
N ARG A 354 12.54 -2.87 33.52
CA ARG A 354 11.19 -2.80 34.09
C ARG A 354 11.11 -1.90 35.32
N THR A 355 12.06 -2.04 36.25
CA THR A 355 12.11 -1.23 37.48
C THR A 355 12.29 0.26 37.16
N THR A 356 13.07 0.59 36.14
CA THR A 356 13.33 1.98 35.74
C THR A 356 12.12 2.60 35.06
N PHE A 357 11.42 1.85 34.22
CA PHE A 357 10.16 2.29 33.65
C PHE A 357 9.08 2.54 34.72
N GLN A 358 9.06 1.77 35.81
CA GLN A 358 8.16 2.02 36.94
C GLN A 358 8.46 3.33 37.72
N SER A 359 9.67 3.89 37.62
CA SER A 359 9.99 5.19 38.23
C SER A 359 9.63 6.39 37.35
N GLY A 360 9.08 6.17 36.15
CA GLY A 360 8.68 7.23 35.21
C GLY A 360 9.83 7.77 34.34
N ASP A 361 11.02 7.18 34.42
CA ASP A 361 12.19 7.62 33.65
C ASP A 361 12.31 6.92 32.29
N THR A 362 12.86 7.62 31.30
CA THR A 362 13.30 7.00 30.03
C THR A 362 14.52 6.10 30.26
N VAL A 363 14.52 4.91 29.65
CA VAL A 363 15.60 3.91 29.78
C VAL A 363 16.50 3.94 28.55
N PHE A 364 17.79 4.11 28.79
CA PHE A 364 18.81 4.07 27.74
C PHE A 364 19.69 2.83 27.95
N LEU A 365 19.68 1.91 26.99
CA LEU A 365 20.60 0.77 26.98
C LEU A 365 21.85 1.17 26.20
N THR A 366 22.86 1.52 26.96
CA THR A 366 24.17 1.89 26.45
C THR A 366 25.14 0.77 26.74
N GLN A 367 26.41 1.05 26.44
CA GLN A 367 27.47 0.11 26.63
C GLN A 367 28.62 0.83 27.32
N SER A 368 29.02 0.33 28.50
CA SER A 368 30.13 0.91 29.28
C SER A 368 31.48 0.71 28.57
N ILE A 369 31.58 -0.41 27.85
CA ILE A 369 32.79 -0.81 27.14
C ILE A 369 32.72 -0.23 25.72
N LYS A 370 33.46 0.87 25.51
CA LYS A 370 33.69 1.45 24.18
C LYS A 370 34.14 0.36 23.20
N GLY A 371 33.26 -0.14 22.34
CA GLY A 371 33.66 -0.93 21.16
C GLY A 371 32.95 -2.26 20.86
N LEU A 372 32.15 -2.86 21.75
CA LEU A 372 31.62 -4.21 21.48
C LEU A 372 30.27 -4.18 20.72
N GLY A 373 30.31 -4.28 19.39
CA GLY A 373 29.15 -4.75 18.63
C GLY A 373 28.83 -6.21 19.00
N GLY A 374 27.55 -6.60 19.04
CA GLY A 374 27.17 -8.00 19.26
C GLY A 374 26.98 -8.48 20.72
N VAL A 375 26.98 -7.58 21.72
CA VAL A 375 26.66 -7.92 23.13
C VAL A 375 25.18 -8.24 23.41
N GLY A 376 24.32 -8.04 22.42
CA GLY A 376 22.89 -8.36 22.50
C GLY A 376 21.97 -7.20 22.90
N LYS A 377 22.36 -5.92 22.73
CA LYS A 377 21.47 -4.76 23.03
C LYS A 377 20.12 -4.85 22.30
N THR A 378 20.17 -5.02 20.97
CA THR A 378 19.02 -5.26 20.11
C THR A 378 18.22 -6.49 20.57
N GLN A 379 18.89 -7.57 20.95
CA GLN A 379 18.23 -8.80 21.44
C GLN A 379 17.54 -8.61 22.79
N ILE A 380 18.11 -7.84 23.73
CA ILE A 380 17.50 -7.49 25.01
C ILE A 380 16.29 -6.57 24.79
N ALA A 381 16.42 -5.56 23.93
CA ALA A 381 15.32 -4.68 23.57
C ALA A 381 14.17 -5.46 22.91
N LEU A 382 14.50 -6.37 21.98
CA LEU A 382 13.55 -7.24 21.30
C LEU A 382 12.89 -8.23 22.28
N LYS A 383 13.67 -8.86 23.17
CA LYS A 383 13.13 -9.73 24.22
C LYS A 383 12.23 -8.97 25.17
N TYR A 384 12.61 -7.77 25.59
CA TYR A 384 11.80 -6.92 26.45
C TYR A 384 10.47 -6.58 25.75
N ALA A 385 10.55 -6.15 24.49
CA ALA A 385 9.40 -5.80 23.67
C ALA A 385 8.44 -6.99 23.54
N PHE A 386 8.89 -8.16 23.09
CA PHE A 386 8.05 -9.36 22.98
C PHE A 386 7.52 -9.85 24.34
N SER A 387 8.31 -9.75 25.42
CA SER A 387 7.90 -10.24 26.74
C SER A 387 6.91 -9.31 27.44
N HIS A 388 6.92 -8.02 27.10
CA HIS A 388 6.11 -6.99 27.75
C HIS A 388 5.17 -6.26 26.80
N GLU A 389 5.04 -6.73 25.55
CA GLU A 389 4.19 -6.13 24.52
C GLU A 389 2.79 -5.86 25.07
N LYS A 390 2.23 -6.88 25.73
CA LYS A 390 0.92 -6.89 26.41
C LYS A 390 0.68 -5.77 27.43
N ASN A 391 1.74 -5.11 27.89
CA ASN A 391 1.63 -4.04 28.88
C ASN A 391 1.41 -2.67 28.23
N TYR A 392 1.58 -2.53 26.92
CA TYR A 392 1.46 -1.27 26.19
C TYR A 392 0.29 -1.30 25.21
N LYS A 393 -0.32 -0.14 24.90
CA LYS A 393 -1.25 0.08 23.77
C LYS A 393 -0.53 0.20 22.43
N HIS A 394 0.74 0.62 22.44
CA HIS A 394 1.54 0.77 21.23
C HIS A 394 2.98 0.36 21.53
N VAL A 395 3.57 -0.49 20.68
CA VAL A 395 4.99 -0.87 20.75
C VAL A 395 5.61 -0.68 19.39
N TRP A 396 6.38 0.39 19.20
CA TRP A 396 6.92 0.72 17.88
C TRP A 396 8.45 0.70 17.87
N TRP A 397 9.01 -0.07 16.95
CA TRP A 397 10.43 -0.21 16.73
C TRP A 397 10.89 0.63 15.53
N ILE A 398 11.96 1.40 15.70
CA ILE A 398 12.50 2.32 14.71
C ILE A 398 14.01 2.06 14.59
N ASP A 399 14.50 1.85 13.36
CA ASP A 399 15.94 1.91 13.10
C ASP A 399 16.37 3.38 13.13
N ALA A 400 17.19 3.71 14.13
CA ALA A 400 17.70 5.04 14.39
C ALA A 400 19.15 5.23 13.91
N ALA A 401 19.62 4.37 13.01
CA ALA A 401 20.96 4.49 12.41
C ALA A 401 21.16 5.79 11.59
N THR A 402 20.08 6.34 11.00
CA THR A 402 20.11 7.60 10.23
C THR A 402 18.85 8.41 10.44
N GLU A 403 18.91 9.72 10.17
CA GLU A 403 17.74 10.62 10.18
C GLU A 403 16.63 10.13 9.23
N THR A 404 16.98 9.68 8.03
CA THR A 404 16.04 9.11 7.05
C THR A 404 15.30 7.89 7.59
N ALA A 405 16.01 6.97 8.25
CA ALA A 405 15.41 5.76 8.82
C ALA A 405 14.41 6.08 9.96
N ILE A 406 14.70 7.11 10.76
CA ILE A 406 13.78 7.61 11.79
C ILE A 406 12.51 8.18 11.15
N ILE A 407 12.65 8.99 10.09
CA ILE A 407 11.53 9.60 9.38
C ILE A 407 10.64 8.53 8.75
N GLU A 408 11.21 7.52 8.09
CA GLU A 408 10.44 6.40 7.54
C GLU A 408 9.75 5.57 8.63
N GLY A 409 10.43 5.32 9.76
CA GLY A 409 9.84 4.66 10.91
C GLY A 409 8.64 5.44 11.49
N TYR A 410 8.71 6.77 11.50
CA TYR A 410 7.61 7.66 11.89
C TYR A 410 6.48 7.68 10.86
N ARG A 411 6.80 7.69 9.56
CA ARG A 411 5.79 7.58 8.50
C ARG A 411 5.03 6.27 8.61
N ALA A 412 5.73 5.15 8.72
CA ALA A 412 5.12 3.82 8.87
C ALA A 412 4.26 3.74 10.15
N PHE A 413 4.71 4.37 11.24
CA PHE A 413 3.91 4.47 12.46
C PHE A 413 2.59 5.19 12.21
N LEU A 414 2.65 6.39 11.62
CA LEU A 414 1.48 7.23 11.34
C LEU A 414 0.48 6.52 10.42
N GLU A 415 0.98 5.86 9.37
CA GLU A 415 0.16 5.02 8.50
C GLU A 415 -0.52 3.89 9.27
N LYS A 416 0.23 3.19 10.14
CA LYS A 416 -0.30 2.08 10.95
C LYS A 416 -1.38 2.53 11.93
N ILE A 417 -1.27 3.73 12.49
CA ILE A 417 -2.31 4.30 13.36
C ILE A 417 -3.42 5.04 12.58
N GLY A 418 -3.43 4.94 11.25
CA GLY A 418 -4.46 5.53 10.39
C GLY A 418 -4.40 7.05 10.28
N VAL A 419 -3.28 7.66 10.63
CA VAL A 419 -3.04 9.10 10.46
C VAL A 419 -2.52 9.31 9.05
N SER A 420 -3.44 9.62 8.15
CA SER A 420 -3.13 9.97 6.76
C SER A 420 -2.30 11.25 6.72
N MET A 421 -1.05 11.13 6.28
CA MET A 421 -0.10 12.23 6.09
C MET A 421 0.34 12.23 4.63
N ASP A 422 0.59 13.41 4.08
CA ASP A 422 1.07 13.54 2.70
C ASP A 422 2.46 12.89 2.57
N PRO A 423 2.65 11.86 1.71
CA PRO A 423 3.94 11.21 1.50
C PRO A 423 5.07 12.18 1.13
N LYS A 424 4.75 13.33 0.50
CA LYS A 424 5.72 14.37 0.12
C LYS A 424 5.89 15.47 1.18
N ALA A 425 5.22 15.39 2.32
CA ALA A 425 5.40 16.35 3.40
C ALA A 425 6.87 16.44 3.84
N PRO A 426 7.38 17.65 4.15
CA PRO A 426 8.69 17.81 4.75
C PRO A 426 8.87 16.90 5.99
N PRO A 427 10.07 16.33 6.22
CA PRO A 427 10.37 15.47 7.37
C PRO A 427 9.86 16.00 8.72
N GLU A 428 9.95 17.31 8.92
CA GLU A 428 9.53 18.00 10.14
C GLU A 428 8.05 17.79 10.49
N HIS A 429 7.19 17.61 9.49
CA HIS A 429 5.77 17.36 9.71
C HIS A 429 5.52 15.98 10.34
N TYR A 430 6.23 14.94 9.88
CA TYR A 430 6.13 13.60 10.47
C TYR A 430 6.65 13.61 11.91
N ILE A 431 7.79 14.26 12.13
CA ILE A 431 8.37 14.45 13.46
C ILE A 431 7.37 15.16 14.38
N HIS A 432 6.76 16.26 13.90
CA HIS A 432 5.78 17.01 14.67
C HIS A 432 4.54 16.17 14.98
N ALA A 433 3.99 15.46 14.01
CA ALA A 433 2.79 14.64 14.16
C ALA A 433 3.00 13.49 15.14
N VAL A 434 4.10 12.74 15.02
CA VAL A 434 4.43 11.67 15.97
C VAL A 434 4.66 12.23 17.37
N ARG A 435 5.37 13.36 17.53
CA ARG A 435 5.55 13.99 18.85
C ARG A 435 4.24 14.52 19.44
N ALA A 436 3.35 15.06 18.61
CA ALA A 436 2.03 15.48 19.04
C ALA A 436 1.20 14.27 19.47
N TRP A 437 1.29 13.16 18.74
CA TRP A 437 0.65 11.90 19.07
C TRP A 437 1.19 11.32 20.39
N MET A 438 2.51 11.23 20.56
CA MET A 438 3.17 10.73 21.78
C MET A 438 2.79 11.52 23.03
N ARG A 439 2.56 12.84 22.89
CA ARG A 439 2.10 13.71 24.00
C ARG A 439 0.64 13.49 24.36
N LYS A 440 -0.22 13.28 23.35
CA LYS A 440 -1.67 13.11 23.51
C LYS A 440 -2.07 11.70 23.99
N ASN A 441 -1.24 10.70 23.70
CA ASN A 441 -1.53 9.30 24.00
C ASN A 441 -0.68 8.80 25.18
N ASP A 442 -1.21 7.81 25.89
CA ASP A 442 -0.55 7.13 27.00
C ASP A 442 -0.37 5.64 26.68
N ASN A 443 0.38 4.96 27.54
CA ASN A 443 0.63 3.52 27.48
C ASN A 443 1.33 3.07 26.19
N TRP A 444 2.47 3.67 25.84
CA TRP A 444 3.24 3.27 24.65
C TRP A 444 4.72 3.01 24.95
N LEU A 445 5.35 2.17 24.14
CA LEU A 445 6.77 1.87 24.11
C LEU A 445 7.31 2.21 22.72
N PHE A 446 8.24 3.15 22.63
CA PHE A 446 9.01 3.39 21.41
C PHE A 446 10.44 2.92 21.58
N ILE A 447 10.92 2.10 20.66
CA ILE A 447 12.27 1.54 20.66
C ILE A 447 13.04 2.15 19.50
N PHE A 448 14.10 2.90 19.80
CA PHE A 448 15.02 3.43 18.79
C PHE A 448 16.29 2.58 18.83
N ASP A 449 16.44 1.69 17.87
CA ASP A 449 17.58 0.79 17.76
C ASP A 449 18.70 1.43 16.95
N ASN A 450 19.96 1.22 17.33
CA ASN A 450 21.13 1.73 16.61
C ASN A 450 21.22 3.27 16.55
N ALA A 451 20.76 3.97 17.59
CA ALA A 451 20.88 5.43 17.70
C ALA A 451 22.34 5.83 17.98
N ASP A 452 23.20 5.69 17.00
CA ASP A 452 24.60 6.13 17.06
C ASP A 452 24.74 7.57 16.53
N ALA A 453 25.76 8.29 16.98
CA ALA A 453 25.99 9.67 16.54
C ALA A 453 26.14 9.74 15.01
N TYR A 454 25.26 10.49 14.32
CA TYR A 454 25.39 10.76 12.89
C TYR A 454 26.24 12.01 12.62
N LYS A 455 27.00 12.01 11.51
CA LYS A 455 27.76 13.18 11.05
C LYS A 455 26.78 14.16 10.38
N ARG A 456 26.65 15.38 10.92
CA ARG A 456 25.98 16.49 10.24
C ARG A 456 27.06 17.50 9.86
N GLU A 457 27.21 17.80 8.57
CA GLU A 457 28.11 18.86 8.07
C GLU A 457 29.53 18.80 8.67
N GLU A 458 30.20 17.65 8.53
CA GLU A 458 31.58 17.40 9.00
C GLU A 458 31.83 17.57 10.52
N LYS A 459 30.79 17.74 11.35
CA LYS A 459 30.91 17.75 12.81
C LYS A 459 30.15 16.57 13.44
N PRO A 460 30.78 15.79 14.31
CA PRO A 460 30.08 14.76 15.07
C PRO A 460 29.05 15.44 16.00
N VAL A 461 27.77 15.10 15.82
CA VAL A 461 26.70 15.55 16.72
C VAL A 461 26.81 14.74 18.01
N LEU A 462 26.83 15.41 19.17
CA LEU A 462 26.82 14.73 20.47
C LEU A 462 25.58 13.82 20.58
N PRO A 463 25.67 12.59 21.13
CA PRO A 463 24.56 11.64 21.21
C PRO A 463 23.26 12.24 21.78
N ASP A 464 23.36 13.07 22.82
CA ASP A 464 22.24 13.82 23.42
C ASP A 464 21.43 14.71 22.46
N LYS A 465 22.02 15.13 21.34
CA LYS A 465 21.37 15.99 20.33
C LYS A 465 20.77 15.20 19.16
N VAL A 466 21.11 13.92 19.01
CA VAL A 466 20.69 13.06 17.89
C VAL A 466 19.17 12.86 17.88
N LEU A 467 18.58 12.53 19.03
CA LEU A 467 17.14 12.27 19.15
C LEU A 467 16.36 13.43 19.80
N ALA A 468 17.02 14.52 20.20
CA ALA A 468 16.40 15.61 20.93
C ALA A 468 15.22 16.25 20.17
N ASP A 469 15.34 16.34 18.84
CA ASP A 469 14.31 16.92 17.98
C ASP A 469 13.13 15.95 17.71
N TYR A 470 13.37 14.65 17.93
CA TYR A 470 12.44 13.55 17.65
C TYR A 470 11.60 13.14 18.87
N LEU A 471 12.10 13.40 20.08
CA LEU A 471 11.44 13.02 21.32
C LEU A 471 10.61 14.18 21.90
N PRO A 472 9.48 13.90 22.57
CA PRO A 472 8.73 14.91 23.31
C PRO A 472 9.43 15.26 24.64
N GLN A 473 9.32 16.53 25.08
CA GLN A 473 9.83 16.98 26.37
C GLN A 473 8.76 16.85 27.46
N ASN A 474 9.15 16.41 28.66
CA ASN A 474 8.32 16.26 29.88
C ASN A 474 7.04 15.42 29.68
N LEU A 475 7.09 14.13 30.02
CA LEU A 475 5.99 13.18 29.90
C LEU A 475 5.52 12.69 31.27
N ASP A 476 4.20 12.64 31.49
CA ASP A 476 3.57 11.98 32.65
C ASP A 476 2.80 10.73 32.21
N GLY A 477 2.71 9.71 33.08
CA GLY A 477 2.00 8.43 32.82
C GLY A 477 2.89 7.30 32.27
N ILE A 478 2.31 6.15 31.89
CA ILE A 478 3.05 4.99 31.35
C ILE A 478 3.49 5.31 29.90
N ARG A 479 4.67 5.90 29.73
CA ARG A 479 5.20 6.35 28.42
C ARG A 479 6.68 6.03 28.37
N HIS A 480 7.04 4.97 27.66
CA HIS A 480 8.38 4.42 27.73
C HIS A 480 9.11 4.57 26.41
N ILE A 481 10.36 5.01 26.52
CA ILE A 481 11.30 5.08 25.41
C ILE A 481 12.47 4.17 25.78
N LEU A 482 12.84 3.29 24.86
CA LEU A 482 14.01 2.43 24.97
C LEU A 482 14.96 2.75 23.81
N ILE A 483 16.21 3.05 24.12
CA ILE A 483 17.19 3.40 23.09
C ILE A 483 18.35 2.43 23.18
N THR A 484 18.78 1.86 22.05
CA THR A 484 20.03 1.11 21.95
C THR A 484 21.08 1.99 21.26
N SER A 485 22.26 2.13 21.87
CA SER A 485 23.34 2.97 21.34
C SER A 485 24.71 2.44 21.77
N ARG A 486 25.75 2.76 20.99
CA ARG A 486 27.16 2.55 21.39
C ARG A 486 27.70 3.63 22.33
N TYR A 487 27.01 4.76 22.49
CA TYR A 487 27.50 5.91 23.25
C TYR A 487 26.71 6.13 24.55
N GLY A 488 27.40 6.53 25.64
CA GLY A 488 26.85 6.61 27.01
C GLY A 488 26.31 7.96 27.49
N ASN A 489 26.43 9.03 26.69
CA ASN A 489 26.02 10.38 27.09
C ASN A 489 24.62 10.70 26.58
N TRP A 490 23.61 10.16 27.27
CA TRP A 490 22.19 10.38 27.00
C TRP A 490 21.48 10.99 28.21
N LYS A 491 20.56 11.94 27.98
CA LYS A 491 19.68 12.50 29.02
C LYS A 491 18.63 11.48 29.50
N GLY A 492 18.96 10.73 30.55
CA GLY A 492 18.06 9.88 31.33
C GLY A 492 18.81 8.79 32.10
N LYS A 493 18.17 7.65 32.39
CA LYS A 493 18.84 6.57 33.15
C LYS A 493 19.54 5.60 32.20
N THR A 494 20.84 5.77 32.12
CA THR A 494 21.78 4.99 31.32
C THR A 494 22.08 3.64 31.99
N ARG A 495 22.00 2.55 31.23
CA ARG A 495 22.30 1.18 31.65
C ARG A 495 23.33 0.58 30.70
N ASP A 496 24.50 0.27 31.23
CA ASP A 496 25.55 -0.36 30.46
C ASP A 496 25.36 -1.87 30.40
N ILE A 497 25.23 -2.41 29.19
CA ILE A 497 25.10 -3.84 28.93
C ILE A 497 26.50 -4.46 28.79
N GLU A 498 26.81 -5.41 29.67
CA GLU A 498 28.05 -6.18 29.67
C GLU A 498 27.90 -7.46 28.83
N VAL A 499 29.00 -8.18 28.61
CA VAL A 499 29.01 -9.54 28.02
C VAL A 499 28.24 -10.54 28.91
N PHE A 500 28.03 -11.78 28.47
CA PHE A 500 27.39 -12.79 29.34
C PHE A 500 28.22 -13.06 30.59
N SER A 501 27.56 -13.49 31.67
CA SER A 501 28.29 -14.08 32.79
C SER A 501 28.92 -15.41 32.36
N PRO A 502 29.99 -15.87 33.03
CA PRO A 502 30.56 -17.19 32.75
C PRO A 502 29.57 -18.34 32.90
N GLU A 503 28.55 -18.20 33.76
CA GLU A 503 27.47 -19.19 33.92
C GLU A 503 26.57 -19.20 32.68
N ASP A 504 26.07 -18.04 32.26
CA ASP A 504 25.16 -17.93 31.11
C ASP A 504 25.82 -18.32 29.79
N ALA A 505 27.10 -17.96 29.61
CA ALA A 505 27.87 -18.35 28.43
C ALA A 505 28.05 -19.87 28.33
N ARG A 506 28.21 -20.56 29.46
CA ARG A 506 28.26 -22.02 29.51
C ARG A 506 26.91 -22.62 29.15
N ASP A 507 25.83 -22.19 29.79
CA ASP A 507 24.49 -22.70 29.50
C ASP A 507 24.11 -22.50 28.03
N PHE A 508 24.50 -21.36 27.44
CA PHE A 508 24.35 -21.09 26.01
C PHE A 508 25.04 -22.13 25.13
N LEU A 509 26.32 -22.43 25.39
CA LEU A 509 27.07 -23.45 24.65
C LEU A 509 26.43 -24.85 24.81
N THR A 510 26.00 -25.24 26.02
CA THR A 510 25.34 -26.53 26.28
C THR A 510 24.09 -26.69 25.43
N ILE A 511 23.20 -25.70 25.47
CA ILE A 511 21.89 -25.80 24.80
C ILE A 511 22.08 -25.81 23.28
N TYR A 512 22.98 -24.98 22.77
CA TYR A 512 23.16 -24.81 21.32
C TYR A 512 23.90 -25.98 20.67
N THR A 513 24.93 -26.53 21.33
CA THR A 513 25.72 -27.67 20.81
C THR A 513 25.09 -29.03 21.14
N LYS A 514 24.24 -29.11 22.17
CA LYS A 514 23.69 -30.35 22.75
C LYS A 514 24.75 -31.31 23.31
N LEU A 515 25.96 -30.82 23.59
CA LEU A 515 27.03 -31.58 24.24
C LEU A 515 26.86 -31.59 25.76
N LYS A 516 27.45 -32.58 26.44
CA LYS A 516 27.49 -32.62 27.90
C LYS A 516 28.49 -31.60 28.43
N HIS A 517 28.24 -31.10 29.65
CA HIS A 517 29.19 -30.26 30.35
C HIS A 517 30.54 -30.96 30.55
N ASP A 518 31.62 -30.25 30.24
CA ASP A 518 33.01 -30.64 30.54
C ASP A 518 33.86 -29.39 30.89
N ALA A 519 35.11 -29.60 31.32
CA ALA A 519 35.99 -28.51 31.77
C ALA A 519 36.43 -27.57 30.62
N PHE A 520 36.39 -28.02 29.37
CA PHE A 520 36.83 -27.24 28.21
C PHE A 520 35.77 -26.22 27.78
N GLN A 521 34.51 -26.48 28.12
CA GLN A 521 33.43 -25.53 27.91
C GLN A 521 33.63 -24.22 28.68
N ASP A 522 34.03 -24.32 29.95
CA ASP A 522 34.28 -23.18 30.83
C ASP A 522 35.42 -22.32 30.27
N GLU A 523 36.51 -22.97 29.85
CA GLU A 523 37.66 -22.31 29.23
C GLU A 523 37.29 -21.68 27.87
N LEU A 524 36.45 -22.33 27.07
CA LEU A 524 35.98 -21.78 25.80
C LEU A 524 35.12 -20.53 26.00
N ALA A 525 34.20 -20.54 26.97
CA ALA A 525 33.38 -19.37 27.29
C ALA A 525 34.25 -18.16 27.69
N GLU A 526 35.30 -18.41 28.49
CA GLU A 526 36.28 -17.38 28.90
C GLU A 526 37.06 -16.84 27.68
N LYS A 527 37.57 -17.73 26.81
CA LYS A 527 38.32 -17.33 25.60
C LYS A 527 37.49 -16.53 24.59
N LEU A 528 36.19 -16.82 24.50
CA LEU A 528 35.26 -16.08 23.65
C LEU A 528 34.78 -14.76 24.30
N GLY A 529 35.38 -14.37 25.44
CA GLY A 529 35.03 -13.14 26.16
C GLY A 529 33.57 -13.10 26.60
N CYS A 530 32.92 -14.27 26.71
CA CYS A 530 31.48 -14.41 26.93
C CYS A 530 30.62 -13.56 25.98
N LEU A 531 31.10 -13.28 24.76
CA LEU A 531 30.39 -12.46 23.78
C LEU A 531 29.31 -13.30 23.06
N PRO A 532 28.01 -12.92 23.10
CA PRO A 532 26.93 -13.74 22.54
C PRO A 532 27.11 -14.10 21.06
N LEU A 533 27.50 -13.14 20.21
CA LEU A 533 27.74 -13.40 18.78
C LEU A 533 28.88 -14.40 18.54
N ALA A 534 29.97 -14.29 19.31
CA ALA A 534 31.11 -15.20 19.18
C ALA A 534 30.77 -16.61 19.70
N LEU A 535 29.98 -16.69 20.79
CA LEU A 535 29.45 -17.95 21.32
C LEU A 535 28.53 -18.64 20.31
N GLU A 536 27.65 -17.90 19.63
CA GLU A 536 26.76 -18.45 18.60
C GLU A 536 27.54 -19.03 17.41
N GLN A 537 28.50 -18.28 16.88
CA GLN A 537 29.35 -18.74 15.76
C GLN A 537 30.17 -19.98 16.16
N ALA A 538 30.78 -19.97 17.35
CA ALA A 538 31.53 -21.11 17.86
C ALA A 538 30.64 -22.35 18.05
N ALA A 539 29.45 -22.18 18.63
CA ALA A 539 28.51 -23.27 18.84
C ALA A 539 27.97 -23.84 17.53
N ALA A 540 27.69 -22.99 16.53
CA ALA A 540 27.28 -23.42 15.20
C ALA A 540 28.36 -24.27 14.53
N TYR A 541 29.63 -23.83 14.60
CA TYR A 541 30.77 -24.61 14.12
C TYR A 541 30.87 -25.97 14.80
N ILE A 542 30.85 -25.99 16.15
CA ILE A 542 31.02 -27.24 16.93
C ILE A 542 29.92 -28.23 16.57
N ARG A 543 28.68 -27.75 16.46
CA ARG A 543 27.53 -28.58 16.09
C ARG A 543 27.66 -29.16 14.69
N GLU A 544 28.01 -28.34 13.71
CA GLU A 544 28.11 -28.76 12.31
C GLU A 544 29.27 -29.75 12.08
N THR A 545 30.42 -29.46 12.67
CA THR A 545 31.59 -30.35 12.59
C THR A 545 31.48 -31.59 13.47
N LYS A 546 30.44 -31.66 14.33
CA LYS A 546 30.28 -32.68 15.38
C LYS A 546 31.54 -32.79 16.27
N GLY A 547 32.19 -31.65 16.50
CA GLY A 547 33.42 -31.52 17.28
C GLY A 547 33.18 -31.51 18.79
N SER A 548 34.27 -31.37 19.55
CA SER A 548 34.24 -31.15 21.00
C SER A 548 34.66 -29.70 21.34
N TYR A 549 34.34 -29.27 22.57
CA TYR A 549 34.80 -27.97 23.08
C TYR A 549 36.33 -27.87 23.09
N GLU A 550 37.01 -28.93 23.55
CA GLU A 550 38.48 -29.06 23.53
C GLU A 550 39.06 -28.77 22.15
N ARG A 551 38.50 -29.42 21.11
CA ARG A 551 39.03 -29.30 19.76
C ARG A 551 38.84 -27.89 19.20
N TYR A 552 37.70 -27.26 19.46
CA TYR A 552 37.46 -25.90 19.03
C TYR A 552 38.35 -24.89 19.76
N LEU A 553 38.59 -25.11 21.05
CA LEU A 553 39.47 -24.27 21.87
C LEU A 553 40.93 -24.28 21.38
N GLU A 554 41.45 -25.46 20.98
CA GLU A 554 42.76 -25.59 20.33
C GLU A 554 42.83 -24.75 19.05
N LEU A 555 41.77 -24.84 18.22
CA LEU A 555 41.67 -24.12 16.97
C LEU A 555 41.60 -22.61 17.20
N PHE A 556 40.74 -22.18 18.12
CA PHE A 556 40.60 -20.78 18.53
C PHE A 556 41.91 -20.18 19.02
N SER A 557 42.66 -20.91 19.84
CA SER A 557 43.97 -20.47 20.34
C SER A 557 44.99 -20.31 19.22
N LYS A 558 44.99 -21.19 18.22
CA LYS A 558 45.85 -21.08 17.04
C LYS A 558 45.52 -19.84 16.21
N TYR A 559 44.25 -19.63 15.87
CA TYR A 559 43.81 -18.50 15.03
C TYR A 559 43.94 -17.16 15.75
N SER A 560 43.69 -17.12 17.06
CA SER A 560 43.82 -15.89 17.86
C SER A 560 45.23 -15.30 17.82
N VAL A 561 46.27 -16.15 17.83
CA VAL A 561 47.67 -15.72 17.71
C VAL A 561 47.96 -15.14 16.33
N GLU A 562 47.36 -15.69 15.30
CA GLU A 562 47.49 -15.18 13.93
C GLU A 562 46.76 -13.84 13.77
N MET A 563 45.55 -13.72 14.31
CA MET A 563 44.78 -12.48 14.32
C MET A 563 45.47 -11.34 15.07
N LEU A 564 46.11 -11.65 16.21
CA LEU A 564 46.96 -10.70 16.94
C LEU A 564 48.11 -10.13 16.09
N LYS A 565 48.64 -10.93 15.14
CA LYS A 565 49.70 -10.47 14.23
C LYS A 565 49.15 -9.64 13.07
N ARG A 566 47.98 -10.01 12.53
CA ARG A 566 47.36 -9.33 11.38
C ARG A 566 46.76 -7.96 11.76
N HIS A 567 46.20 -7.84 12.96
CA HIS A 567 45.52 -6.63 13.42
C HIS A 567 46.06 -6.17 14.80
N PRO A 568 47.33 -5.71 14.88
CA PRO A 568 47.90 -5.23 16.12
C PRO A 568 47.22 -3.92 16.55
N GLY A 569 46.55 -3.93 17.70
CA GLY A 569 45.90 -2.75 18.27
C GLY A 569 44.38 -2.66 18.07
N GLU A 570 43.77 -3.66 17.41
CA GLU A 570 42.31 -3.80 17.41
C GLU A 570 41.76 -4.23 18.77
N ASP A 571 40.52 -3.84 19.05
CA ASP A 571 39.83 -4.19 20.30
C ASP A 571 39.75 -5.71 20.47
N ASP A 572 40.00 -6.20 21.69
CA ASP A 572 40.06 -7.63 22.00
C ASP A 572 38.80 -8.38 21.58
N SER A 573 37.63 -7.73 21.59
CA SER A 573 36.37 -8.40 21.27
C SER A 573 36.02 -8.36 19.80
N LYS A 574 36.40 -7.29 19.10
CA LYS A 574 36.43 -7.34 17.64
C LYS A 574 37.32 -8.51 17.19
N ARG A 575 38.51 -8.64 17.77
CA ARG A 575 39.44 -9.74 17.49
C ARG A 575 38.85 -11.13 17.77
N ILE A 576 38.06 -11.27 18.84
CA ILE A 576 37.34 -12.52 19.11
C ILE A 576 36.36 -12.85 17.98
N VAL A 577 35.54 -11.88 17.53
CA VAL A 577 34.60 -12.09 16.40
C VAL A 577 35.32 -12.34 15.08
N TYR A 578 36.42 -11.62 14.82
CA TYR A 578 37.31 -11.91 13.68
C TYR A 578 37.76 -13.38 13.71
N THR A 579 38.18 -13.84 14.88
CA THR A 579 38.70 -15.21 15.05
C THR A 579 37.61 -16.26 14.87
N THR A 580 36.42 -16.10 15.46
CA THR A 580 35.31 -17.06 15.30
C THR A 580 34.77 -17.09 13.87
N TRP A 581 34.77 -15.93 13.21
CA TRP A 581 34.40 -15.83 11.80
C TRP A 581 35.42 -16.52 10.89
N ASP A 582 36.72 -16.25 11.01
CA ASP A 582 37.77 -16.88 10.17
C ASP A 582 37.76 -18.41 10.33
N ILE A 583 37.57 -18.91 11.55
CA ILE A 583 37.46 -20.36 11.81
C ILE A 583 36.29 -20.98 11.03
N SER A 584 35.14 -20.30 11.01
CA SER A 584 33.94 -20.78 10.32
C SER A 584 34.07 -20.62 8.81
N LYS A 585 34.65 -19.51 8.35
CA LYS A 585 34.97 -19.25 6.94
C LYS A 585 35.88 -20.32 6.35
N ASP A 586 36.90 -20.75 7.09
CA ASP A 586 37.83 -21.79 6.64
C ASP A 586 37.18 -23.17 6.45
N GLN A 587 35.94 -23.38 6.90
CA GLN A 587 35.17 -24.58 6.60
C GLN A 587 34.34 -24.46 5.32
N ILE A 588 34.13 -23.25 4.81
CA ILE A 588 33.36 -23.01 3.58
C ILE A 588 34.18 -23.54 2.41
N LYS A 589 33.65 -24.55 1.74
CA LYS A 589 34.36 -25.25 0.65
C LYS A 589 34.10 -24.62 -0.71
N ARG A 590 32.94 -23.98 -0.87
CA ARG A 590 32.52 -23.36 -2.13
C ARG A 590 33.09 -21.96 -2.24
N GLU A 591 33.86 -21.71 -3.29
CA GLU A 591 34.36 -20.38 -3.61
C GLU A 591 33.20 -19.40 -3.89
N SER A 592 32.13 -19.87 -4.53
CA SER A 592 30.89 -19.10 -4.77
C SER A 592 30.22 -18.62 -3.49
N ALA A 593 30.26 -19.42 -2.41
CA ALA A 593 29.73 -19.01 -1.11
C ALA A 593 30.57 -17.87 -0.47
N LEU A 594 31.89 -17.89 -0.66
CA LEU A 594 32.78 -16.81 -0.22
C LEU A 594 32.56 -15.53 -1.03
N GLN A 595 32.46 -15.65 -2.37
CA GLN A 595 32.15 -14.53 -3.26
C GLN A 595 30.81 -13.88 -2.91
N LEU A 596 29.79 -14.68 -2.55
CA LEU A 596 28.51 -14.15 -2.11
C LEU A 596 28.65 -13.37 -0.80
N LEU A 597 29.40 -13.86 0.19
CA LEU A 597 29.65 -13.12 1.44
C LEU A 597 30.35 -11.78 1.19
N ASP A 598 31.32 -11.75 0.28
CA ASP A 598 32.03 -10.52 -0.08
C ASP A 598 31.05 -9.48 -0.63
N LEU A 599 30.13 -9.87 -1.54
CA LEU A 599 29.10 -8.97 -2.06
C LEU A 599 28.09 -8.53 -0.99
N LEU A 600 27.58 -9.45 -0.18
CA LEU A 600 26.63 -9.16 0.90
C LEU A 600 27.19 -8.15 1.92
N SER A 601 28.53 -8.02 2.02
CA SER A 601 29.17 -7.06 2.92
C SER A 601 29.01 -5.59 2.49
N PHE A 602 28.63 -5.33 1.23
CA PHE A 602 28.42 -3.98 0.68
C PHE A 602 26.94 -3.58 0.63
N PHE A 603 26.03 -4.54 0.53
CA PHE A 603 24.59 -4.31 0.64
C PHE A 603 24.19 -3.83 2.05
N ALA A 604 23.01 -3.21 2.16
CA ALA A 604 22.40 -2.97 3.46
C ALA A 604 22.22 -4.31 4.22
N PRO A 605 22.28 -4.32 5.56
CA PRO A 605 22.41 -5.55 6.35
C PRO A 605 21.24 -6.55 6.23
N ASP A 606 20.09 -6.09 5.76
CA ASP A 606 18.82 -6.82 5.72
C ASP A 606 18.11 -6.61 4.37
N ASN A 607 17.12 -7.47 4.07
CA ASN A 607 16.27 -7.41 2.86
C ASN A 607 16.99 -7.62 1.52
N ILE A 608 18.11 -8.36 1.51
CA ILE A 608 18.81 -8.63 0.25
C ILE A 608 18.11 -9.79 -0.46
N ASP A 609 17.47 -9.54 -1.60
CA ASP A 609 16.74 -10.56 -2.36
C ASP A 609 17.68 -11.41 -3.24
N VAL A 610 17.57 -12.74 -3.14
CA VAL A 610 18.37 -13.69 -3.92
C VAL A 610 18.17 -13.50 -5.43
N SER A 611 16.98 -13.08 -5.88
CA SER A 611 16.68 -12.84 -7.30
C SER A 611 17.52 -11.72 -7.91
N TRP A 612 18.02 -10.76 -7.13
CA TRP A 612 18.87 -9.69 -7.64
C TRP A 612 20.17 -10.22 -8.23
N PHE A 613 20.80 -11.21 -7.57
CA PHE A 613 22.00 -11.87 -8.08
C PHE A 613 21.71 -12.68 -9.36
N ARG A 614 20.50 -13.24 -9.49
CA ARG A 614 20.07 -13.93 -10.72
C ARG A 614 19.85 -12.95 -11.88
N ASN A 615 19.31 -11.76 -11.61
CA ASN A 615 19.12 -10.73 -12.62
C ASN A 615 20.47 -10.12 -13.06
N GLY A 616 21.35 -9.82 -12.11
CA GLY A 616 22.69 -9.27 -12.36
C GLY A 616 23.77 -10.32 -12.64
N THR A 617 23.42 -11.53 -13.06
CA THR A 617 24.37 -12.65 -13.14
C THR A 617 25.58 -12.35 -14.04
N GLU A 618 25.42 -11.54 -15.08
CA GLU A 618 26.51 -11.24 -15.99
C GLU A 618 27.70 -10.54 -15.32
N HIS A 619 27.44 -9.81 -14.22
CA HIS A 619 28.41 -9.04 -13.45
C HIS A 619 29.03 -9.82 -12.28
N LEU A 620 28.54 -11.02 -11.99
CA LEU A 620 29.06 -11.84 -10.90
C LEU A 620 30.41 -12.48 -11.26
N PRO A 621 31.31 -12.66 -10.28
CA PRO A 621 32.54 -13.40 -10.48
C PRO A 621 32.27 -14.92 -10.66
N ASP A 622 33.11 -15.63 -11.42
CA ASP A 622 33.10 -17.09 -11.46
C ASP A 622 33.78 -17.66 -10.19
N PRO A 623 33.26 -18.73 -9.55
CA PRO A 623 32.14 -19.57 -9.99
C PRO A 623 30.75 -19.12 -9.51
N LEU A 624 30.61 -18.05 -8.72
CA LEU A 624 29.28 -17.60 -8.24
C LEU A 624 28.31 -17.33 -9.40
N LYS A 625 28.79 -16.79 -10.51
CA LYS A 625 28.03 -16.57 -11.74
C LYS A 625 27.33 -17.82 -12.26
N THR A 626 28.02 -18.96 -12.29
CA THR A 626 27.44 -20.23 -12.75
C THR A 626 26.54 -20.84 -11.68
N ASP A 627 26.98 -20.82 -10.43
CA ASP A 627 26.32 -21.54 -9.35
C ASP A 627 25.01 -20.87 -8.91
N ILE A 628 24.89 -19.54 -9.03
CA ILE A 628 23.65 -18.83 -8.64
C ILE A 628 22.48 -19.10 -9.60
N GLN A 629 22.78 -19.47 -10.86
CA GLN A 629 21.76 -19.78 -11.87
C GLN A 629 21.22 -21.20 -11.73
N ASP A 630 22.02 -22.12 -11.21
CA ASP A 630 21.58 -23.47 -10.88
C ASP A 630 20.85 -23.47 -9.52
N GLU A 631 19.58 -23.87 -9.53
CA GLU A 631 18.74 -23.82 -8.33
C GLU A 631 19.25 -24.73 -7.20
N LEU A 632 19.88 -25.86 -7.56
CA LEU A 632 20.46 -26.78 -6.59
C LEU A 632 21.73 -26.18 -5.99
N GLU A 633 22.67 -25.71 -6.83
CA GLU A 633 23.94 -25.12 -6.36
C GLU A 633 23.70 -23.85 -5.53
N CYS A 634 22.79 -22.97 -5.98
CA CYS A 634 22.34 -21.80 -5.23
C CYS A 634 21.78 -22.20 -3.85
N GLY A 635 20.93 -23.23 -3.80
CA GLY A 635 20.41 -23.80 -2.56
C GLY A 635 21.52 -24.31 -1.63
N GLU A 636 22.53 -24.97 -2.17
CA GLU A 636 23.67 -25.50 -1.41
C GLU A 636 24.60 -24.41 -0.86
N ILE A 637 24.88 -23.36 -1.64
CA ILE A 637 25.62 -22.17 -1.19
C ILE A 637 24.94 -21.56 0.03
N LEU A 638 23.64 -21.25 -0.10
CA LEU A 638 22.88 -20.60 0.97
C LEU A 638 22.78 -21.50 2.20
N ALA A 639 22.59 -22.82 2.02
CA ALA A 639 22.55 -23.78 3.12
C ALA A 639 23.90 -23.93 3.83
N GLU A 640 25.02 -23.85 3.12
CA GLU A 640 26.36 -23.86 3.71
C GLU A 640 26.59 -22.63 4.61
N LEU A 641 26.27 -21.42 4.11
CA LEU A 641 26.43 -20.18 4.87
C LEU A 641 25.52 -20.13 6.12
N VAL A 642 24.28 -20.63 6.03
CA VAL A 642 23.33 -20.69 7.15
C VAL A 642 23.78 -21.69 8.22
N ARG A 643 24.35 -22.85 7.84
CA ARG A 643 24.78 -23.90 8.78
C ARG A 643 25.84 -23.41 9.78
N TYR A 644 26.74 -22.55 9.32
CA TYR A 644 27.79 -21.94 10.13
C TYR A 644 27.38 -20.59 10.76
N SER A 645 26.09 -20.21 10.70
CA SER A 645 25.57 -18.94 11.20
C SER A 645 26.31 -17.71 10.65
N LEU A 646 26.72 -17.76 9.37
CA LEU A 646 27.37 -16.64 8.69
C LEU A 646 26.36 -15.65 8.10
N ILE A 647 25.19 -16.15 7.67
CA ILE A 647 24.04 -15.35 7.20
C ILE A 647 22.75 -15.83 7.85
N THR A 648 21.73 -14.97 7.84
CA THR A 648 20.34 -15.34 8.14
C THR A 648 19.52 -15.35 6.85
N ARG A 649 18.62 -16.32 6.67
CA ARG A 649 17.75 -16.46 5.49
C ARG A 649 16.27 -16.55 5.88
N ARG A 650 15.41 -15.77 5.22
CA ARG A 650 13.94 -15.81 5.32
C ARG A 650 13.33 -15.89 3.91
N GLY A 651 12.94 -17.09 3.48
CA GLY A 651 12.51 -17.31 2.10
C GLY A 651 13.64 -16.95 1.13
N GLU A 652 13.40 -15.97 0.26
CA GLU A 652 14.39 -15.44 -0.69
C GLU A 652 15.16 -14.21 -0.18
N HIS A 653 14.93 -13.75 1.06
CA HIS A 653 15.66 -12.62 1.63
C HIS A 653 16.81 -13.06 2.55
N LEU A 654 17.96 -12.40 2.42
CA LEU A 654 19.17 -12.62 3.19
C LEU A 654 19.47 -11.43 4.10
N SER A 655 20.10 -11.73 5.25
CA SER A 655 20.67 -10.74 6.15
C SER A 655 22.09 -11.14 6.57
N LEU A 656 22.98 -10.15 6.66
CA LEU A 656 24.36 -10.29 7.12
C LEU A 656 24.65 -9.28 8.22
N HIS A 657 25.11 -9.76 9.38
CA HIS A 657 25.30 -8.91 10.55
C HIS A 657 26.34 -7.81 10.31
N ARG A 658 26.04 -6.55 10.69
CA ARG A 658 26.88 -5.35 10.44
C ARG A 658 28.35 -5.51 10.85
N LEU A 659 28.62 -6.11 12.02
CA LEU A 659 30.00 -6.36 12.46
C LEU A 659 30.72 -7.38 11.55
N VAL A 660 29.99 -8.36 11.02
CA VAL A 660 30.53 -9.34 10.07
C VAL A 660 30.78 -8.65 8.71
N GLN A 661 29.89 -7.76 8.27
CA GLN A 661 30.13 -6.92 7.08
C GLN A 661 31.37 -6.03 7.23
N GLU A 662 31.57 -5.41 8.41
CA GLU A 662 32.77 -4.62 8.73
C GLU A 662 34.04 -5.50 8.70
N VAL A 663 33.97 -6.70 9.28
CA VAL A 663 35.05 -7.68 9.28
C VAL A 663 35.43 -8.11 7.87
N ILE A 664 34.44 -8.48 7.05
CA ILE A 664 34.65 -8.89 5.65
C ILE A 664 35.31 -7.76 4.89
N ARG A 665 34.73 -6.55 4.91
CA ARG A 665 35.28 -5.38 4.22
C ARG A 665 36.70 -5.07 4.69
N GLY A 666 36.96 -5.06 5.99
CA GLY A 666 38.29 -4.82 6.55
C GLY A 666 39.33 -5.88 6.20
N SER A 667 38.91 -7.09 5.84
CA SER A 667 39.78 -8.17 5.37
C SER A 667 40.06 -8.14 3.86
N LEU A 668 39.24 -7.41 3.09
CA LEU A 668 39.41 -7.27 1.65
C LEU A 668 40.43 -6.17 1.34
N GLU A 669 41.28 -6.44 0.35
CA GLU A 669 42.15 -5.42 -0.25
C GLU A 669 41.30 -4.33 -0.93
N THR A 670 41.81 -3.10 -1.01
CA THR A 670 41.08 -1.95 -1.60
C THR A 670 40.59 -2.24 -3.03
N GLU A 671 41.36 -2.97 -3.83
CA GLU A 671 40.96 -3.40 -5.18
C GLU A 671 39.71 -4.28 -5.14
N LYS A 672 39.70 -5.32 -4.30
CA LYS A 672 38.53 -6.21 -4.14
C LYS A 672 37.32 -5.49 -3.55
N GLN A 673 37.54 -4.51 -2.66
CA GLN A 673 36.44 -3.70 -2.16
C GLN A 673 35.77 -2.90 -3.29
N ASN A 674 36.57 -2.33 -4.19
CA ASN A 674 36.06 -1.60 -5.35
C ASN A 674 35.34 -2.55 -6.32
N GLU A 675 35.91 -3.72 -6.62
CA GLU A 675 35.27 -4.75 -7.46
C GLU A 675 33.92 -5.19 -6.90
N ALA A 676 33.84 -5.47 -5.59
CA ALA A 676 32.60 -5.87 -4.93
C ALA A 676 31.56 -4.74 -4.96
N ALA A 677 31.96 -3.49 -4.71
CA ALA A 677 31.07 -2.35 -4.77
C ALA A 677 30.54 -2.07 -6.19
N GLU A 678 31.40 -2.18 -7.21
CA GLU A 678 31.01 -2.08 -8.62
C GLU A 678 30.06 -3.20 -9.01
N CYS A 679 30.32 -4.43 -8.57
CA CYS A 679 29.43 -5.56 -8.80
C CYS A 679 28.04 -5.32 -8.16
N CYS A 680 27.99 -4.86 -6.91
CA CYS A 680 26.73 -4.52 -6.23
C CYS A 680 25.96 -3.42 -6.97
N LEU A 681 26.66 -2.39 -7.48
CA LEU A 681 26.06 -1.34 -8.29
C LEU A 681 25.45 -1.90 -9.58
N CYS A 682 26.18 -2.75 -10.32
CA CYS A 682 25.69 -3.35 -11.55
C CYS A 682 24.50 -4.29 -11.31
N ILE A 683 24.49 -5.02 -10.19
CA ILE A 683 23.34 -5.84 -9.77
C ILE A 683 22.11 -4.96 -9.55
N CYS A 684 22.26 -3.84 -8.82
CA CYS A 684 21.16 -2.90 -8.60
C CYS A 684 20.66 -2.28 -9.92
N GLU A 685 21.57 -1.91 -10.82
CA GLU A 685 21.23 -1.39 -12.16
C GLU A 685 20.43 -2.41 -12.98
N SER A 686 20.85 -3.67 -12.98
CA SER A 686 20.18 -4.77 -13.70
C SER A 686 18.76 -5.04 -13.19
N CYS A 687 18.47 -4.64 -11.95
CA CYS A 687 17.15 -4.81 -11.34
C CYS A 687 16.21 -3.61 -11.57
N LEU A 688 16.70 -2.50 -12.11
CA LEU A 688 15.90 -1.31 -12.38
C LEU A 688 15.33 -1.35 -13.79
N PHE A 689 14.01 -1.37 -13.91
CA PHE A 689 13.35 -0.99 -15.16
C PHE A 689 13.36 0.53 -15.29
N TRP A 690 14.05 1.04 -16.30
CA TRP A 690 14.17 2.47 -16.60
C TRP A 690 12.87 3.14 -17.04
N ASP A 691 11.76 2.39 -17.11
CA ASP A 691 10.43 2.93 -17.32
C ASP A 691 9.75 3.22 -15.97
N PHE A 692 10.00 4.42 -15.45
CA PHE A 692 9.43 4.90 -14.19
C PHE A 692 7.96 5.32 -14.27
N SER A 693 7.31 5.15 -15.42
CA SER A 693 5.89 5.43 -15.57
C SER A 693 5.02 4.48 -14.73
N THR A 694 5.51 3.27 -14.46
CA THR A 694 4.78 2.24 -13.72
C THR A 694 4.94 2.36 -12.19
N ALA A 695 3.94 1.89 -11.43
CA ALA A 695 4.05 1.82 -9.98
C ALA A 695 5.11 0.80 -9.50
N GLU A 696 5.37 -0.21 -10.32
CA GLU A 696 6.31 -1.29 -10.02
C GLU A 696 7.78 -0.81 -10.05
N SER A 697 8.18 -0.05 -11.07
CA SER A 697 9.54 0.50 -11.14
C SER A 697 9.83 1.49 -10.01
N ARG A 698 8.84 2.30 -9.61
CA ARG A 698 8.96 3.17 -8.43
C ARG A 698 9.14 2.37 -7.13
N ARG A 699 8.44 1.24 -7.00
CA ARG A 699 8.59 0.33 -5.86
C ARG A 699 9.98 -0.30 -5.83
N GLN A 700 10.45 -0.83 -6.97
CA GLN A 700 11.77 -1.45 -7.09
C GLN A 700 12.90 -0.48 -6.72
N PHE A 701 12.83 0.78 -7.17
CA PHE A 701 13.81 1.77 -6.74
C PHE A 701 13.81 2.00 -5.23
N ASN A 702 12.64 2.08 -4.60
CA ASN A 702 12.54 2.23 -3.14
C ASN A 702 13.10 1.03 -2.38
N GLU A 703 12.96 -0.19 -2.92
CA GLU A 703 13.56 -1.40 -2.36
C GLU A 703 15.09 -1.39 -2.49
N LEU A 704 15.64 -0.91 -3.61
CA LEU A 704 17.09 -0.87 -3.88
C LEU A 704 17.82 0.34 -3.27
N GLN A 705 17.11 1.45 -3.00
CA GLN A 705 17.71 2.69 -2.52
C GLN A 705 18.57 2.52 -1.24
N PRO A 706 18.14 1.79 -0.19
CA PRO A 706 18.96 1.56 1.00
C PRO A 706 20.26 0.82 0.69
N HIS A 707 20.25 -0.07 -0.30
CA HIS A 707 21.43 -0.83 -0.71
C HIS A 707 22.41 0.04 -1.48
N LEU A 708 21.95 0.88 -2.41
CA LEU A 708 22.79 1.87 -3.09
C LEU A 708 23.46 2.84 -2.11
N LEU A 709 22.72 3.28 -1.09
CA LEU A 709 23.25 4.10 -0.01
C LEU A 709 24.26 3.33 0.86
N SER A 710 24.05 2.05 1.12
CA SER A 710 25.01 1.21 1.84
C SER A 710 26.32 1.10 1.08
N VAL A 711 26.28 0.82 -0.23
CA VAL A 711 27.47 0.74 -1.09
C VAL A 711 28.20 2.08 -1.06
N LEU A 712 27.49 3.21 -1.22
CA LEU A 712 28.08 4.55 -1.19
C LEU A 712 28.83 4.86 0.12
N ASN A 713 28.33 4.34 1.26
CA ASN A 713 28.90 4.57 2.59
C ASN A 713 29.87 3.47 3.05
N ALA A 714 29.99 2.37 2.30
CA ALA A 714 30.76 1.19 2.70
C ALA A 714 32.28 1.41 2.64
N SER A 715 32.75 2.32 1.79
CA SER A 715 34.18 2.64 1.67
C SER A 715 34.40 4.12 1.32
N ASP A 716 35.13 4.80 2.21
CA ASP A 716 35.61 6.17 1.97
C ASP A 716 36.63 6.20 0.80
N ASP A 717 37.24 5.06 0.49
CA ASP A 717 38.24 4.86 -0.57
C ASP A 717 37.65 4.36 -1.89
N LEU A 718 36.31 4.33 -2.01
CA LEU A 718 35.63 4.09 -3.28
C LEU A 718 36.22 4.96 -4.38
N LEU A 719 36.46 4.36 -5.56
CA LEU A 719 36.88 5.11 -6.73
C LEU A 719 35.91 6.29 -6.96
N PRO A 720 36.44 7.51 -7.17
CA PRO A 720 35.59 8.69 -7.39
C PRO A 720 34.59 8.49 -8.52
N GLU A 721 34.96 7.74 -9.56
CA GLU A 721 34.10 7.38 -10.69
C GLU A 721 32.88 6.57 -10.23
N THR A 722 33.09 5.50 -9.46
CA THR A 722 32.02 4.64 -8.91
C THR A 722 31.10 5.43 -7.99
N ARG A 723 31.67 6.33 -7.18
CA ARG A 723 30.91 7.25 -6.33
C ARG A 723 30.04 8.22 -7.13
N ALA A 724 30.58 8.78 -8.21
CA ALA A 724 29.82 9.67 -9.09
C ALA A 724 28.67 8.93 -9.77
N ILE A 725 28.90 7.69 -10.21
CA ILE A 725 27.86 6.85 -10.83
C ILE A 725 26.74 6.55 -9.83
N LEU A 726 27.05 6.14 -8.59
CA LEU A 726 26.05 5.94 -7.54
C LEU A 726 25.17 7.18 -7.29
N CYS A 727 25.79 8.36 -7.23
CA CYS A 727 25.07 9.62 -7.12
C CYS A 727 24.17 9.89 -8.34
N MET A 728 24.60 9.53 -9.56
CA MET A 728 23.77 9.65 -10.76
C MET A 728 22.54 8.75 -10.69
N PHE A 729 22.68 7.50 -10.25
CA PHE A 729 21.55 6.57 -10.07
C PHE A 729 20.55 7.04 -9.03
N LEU A 730 21.04 7.50 -7.87
CA LEU A 730 20.19 8.08 -6.83
C LEU A 730 19.48 9.34 -7.32
N GLY A 731 20.18 10.19 -8.09
CA GLY A 731 19.61 11.38 -8.71
C GLY A 731 18.50 11.05 -9.72
N GLN A 732 18.71 10.04 -10.57
CA GLN A 732 17.72 9.60 -11.55
C GLN A 732 16.45 9.07 -10.88
N GLY A 733 16.59 8.16 -9.91
CA GLY A 733 15.40 7.63 -9.24
C GLY A 733 14.60 8.70 -8.48
N GLU A 734 15.26 9.68 -7.87
CA GLU A 734 14.57 10.81 -7.23
C GLU A 734 13.92 11.75 -8.27
N TYR A 735 14.55 11.96 -9.44
CA TYR A 735 13.96 12.77 -10.53
C TYR A 735 12.65 12.15 -11.01
N GLU A 736 12.65 10.84 -11.22
CA GLU A 736 11.53 10.06 -11.73
C GLU A 736 10.37 9.95 -10.72
N GLN A 737 10.67 10.05 -9.42
CA GLN A 737 9.64 10.20 -8.38
C GLN A 737 9.05 11.62 -8.30
N GLY A 738 9.58 12.57 -9.08
CA GLY A 738 9.25 13.98 -9.01
C GLY A 738 9.81 14.68 -7.77
N SER A 739 10.79 14.07 -7.09
CA SER A 739 11.52 14.64 -5.95
C SER A 739 12.68 15.51 -6.44
N TYR A 740 12.35 16.55 -7.23
CA TYR A 740 13.32 17.34 -7.97
C TYR A 740 14.45 17.95 -7.11
N ASP A 741 14.16 18.37 -5.87
CA ASP A 741 15.20 18.93 -4.98
C ASP A 741 16.20 17.88 -4.48
N LYS A 742 15.73 16.65 -4.21
CA LYS A 742 16.63 15.53 -3.85
C LYS A 742 17.45 15.09 -5.05
N ALA A 743 16.81 15.01 -6.23
CA ALA A 743 17.48 14.70 -7.48
C ALA A 743 18.61 15.69 -7.77
N LEU A 744 18.32 16.99 -7.62
CA LEU A 744 19.32 18.06 -7.76
C LEU A 744 20.49 17.86 -6.80
N GLY A 745 20.22 17.62 -5.50
CA GLY A 745 21.27 17.40 -4.51
C GLY A 745 22.18 16.19 -4.81
N TRP A 746 21.65 15.14 -5.43
CA TRP A 746 22.47 13.99 -5.87
C TRP A 746 23.26 14.30 -7.14
N TYR A 747 22.65 14.95 -8.13
CA TYR A 747 23.36 15.35 -9.35
C TYR A 747 24.45 16.38 -9.09
N GLU A 748 24.27 17.31 -8.15
CA GLU A 748 25.31 18.26 -7.74
C GLU A 748 26.50 17.55 -7.07
N LYS A 749 26.26 16.52 -6.27
CA LYS A 749 27.33 15.67 -5.71
C LYS A 749 28.07 14.91 -6.81
N ALA A 750 27.36 14.32 -7.76
CA ALA A 750 27.96 13.63 -8.91
C ALA A 750 28.81 14.61 -9.73
N LEU A 751 28.28 15.80 -9.99
CA LEU A 751 28.93 16.86 -10.75
C LEU A 751 30.24 17.29 -10.10
N ALA A 752 30.23 17.59 -8.80
CA ALA A 752 31.42 18.02 -8.07
C ALA A 752 32.55 16.97 -8.13
N ILE A 753 32.20 15.68 -8.12
CA ILE A 753 33.17 14.60 -8.25
C ILE A 753 33.71 14.53 -9.69
N GLN A 754 32.82 14.53 -10.69
CA GLN A 754 33.21 14.42 -12.10
C GLN A 754 34.04 15.62 -12.59
N GLU A 755 33.68 16.84 -12.19
CA GLU A 755 34.47 18.03 -12.52
C GLU A 755 35.89 17.96 -11.94
N LYS A 756 36.03 17.42 -10.72
CA LYS A 756 37.33 17.26 -10.06
C LYS A 756 38.19 16.17 -10.71
N VAL A 757 37.58 15.06 -11.11
CA VAL A 757 38.29 13.83 -11.52
C VAL A 757 38.51 13.78 -13.03
N LEU A 758 37.47 14.10 -13.80
CA LEU A 758 37.45 14.00 -15.26
C LEU A 758 37.62 15.37 -15.93
N GLY A 759 37.33 16.45 -15.20
CA GLY A 759 37.35 17.82 -15.70
C GLY A 759 35.96 18.33 -16.12
N PRO A 760 35.77 19.65 -16.19
CA PRO A 760 34.49 20.26 -16.56
C PRO A 760 34.08 19.96 -18.01
N ASP A 761 35.05 19.73 -18.90
CA ASP A 761 34.82 19.47 -20.33
C ASP A 761 34.64 17.98 -20.68
N HIS A 762 34.51 17.09 -19.70
CA HIS A 762 34.41 15.65 -19.97
C HIS A 762 32.99 15.24 -20.41
N PRO A 763 32.80 14.29 -21.35
CA PRO A 763 31.46 13.84 -21.78
C PRO A 763 30.54 13.40 -20.66
N ARG A 764 31.06 12.71 -19.63
CA ARG A 764 30.27 12.33 -18.43
C ARG A 764 29.79 13.55 -17.64
N THR A 765 30.57 14.63 -17.56
CA THR A 765 30.16 15.89 -16.93
C THR A 765 29.02 16.53 -17.72
N ALA A 766 29.05 16.46 -19.05
CA ALA A 766 27.96 16.95 -19.90
C ALA A 766 26.64 16.18 -19.68
N VAL A 767 26.69 14.88 -19.38
CA VAL A 767 25.50 14.09 -18.99
C VAL A 767 24.91 14.65 -17.69
N THR A 768 25.73 14.94 -16.69
CA THR A 768 25.25 15.49 -15.42
C THR A 768 24.66 16.89 -15.58
N TYR A 769 25.26 17.76 -16.40
CA TYR A 769 24.65 19.06 -16.73
C TYR A 769 23.31 18.90 -17.45
N ASN A 770 23.20 17.97 -18.38
CA ASN A 770 21.92 17.67 -19.05
C ASN A 770 20.85 17.22 -18.04
N ASN A 771 21.20 16.38 -17.06
CA ASN A 771 20.26 15.90 -16.05
C ASN A 771 19.85 17.01 -15.06
N ILE A 772 20.80 17.87 -14.64
CA ILE A 772 20.49 19.08 -13.85
C ILE A 772 19.55 20.02 -14.64
N ALA A 773 19.79 20.19 -15.94
CA ALA A 773 18.91 20.98 -16.80
C ALA A 773 17.49 20.39 -16.85
N ALA A 774 17.36 19.06 -16.98
CA ALA A 774 16.08 18.36 -16.97
C ALA A 774 15.33 18.53 -15.63
N VAL A 775 16.05 18.59 -14.50
CA VAL A 775 15.47 18.90 -13.19
C VAL A 775 14.89 20.32 -13.17
N TYR A 776 15.63 21.32 -13.61
CA TYR A 776 15.13 22.71 -13.66
C TYR A 776 13.95 22.88 -14.62
N ASP A 777 14.00 22.19 -15.75
CA ASP A 777 12.92 22.14 -16.73
C ASP A 777 11.65 21.52 -16.14
N GLY A 778 11.76 20.40 -15.42
CA GLY A 778 10.65 19.79 -14.67
C GLY A 778 10.09 20.67 -13.54
N LYS A 779 10.89 21.60 -13.00
CA LYS A 779 10.45 22.62 -12.02
C LYS A 779 9.82 23.86 -12.67
N GLY A 780 9.81 23.97 -14.00
CA GLY A 780 9.36 25.16 -14.73
C GLY A 780 10.36 26.32 -14.72
N GLU A 781 11.58 26.12 -14.22
CA GLU A 781 12.64 27.15 -14.18
C GLU A 781 13.41 27.18 -15.51
N TYR A 782 12.71 27.49 -16.61
CA TYR A 782 13.17 27.29 -17.99
C TYR A 782 14.48 28.01 -18.34
N ASP A 783 14.70 29.23 -17.85
CA ASP A 783 15.94 29.96 -18.13
C ASP A 783 17.18 29.31 -17.48
N LYS A 784 17.02 28.72 -16.29
CA LYS A 784 18.08 27.94 -15.67
C LYS A 784 18.33 26.65 -16.44
N ALA A 785 17.26 25.98 -16.87
CA ALA A 785 17.37 24.77 -17.70
C ALA A 785 18.16 25.04 -18.99
N LEU A 786 17.82 26.12 -19.72
CA LEU A 786 18.56 26.53 -20.92
C LEU A 786 20.05 26.74 -20.62
N GLY A 787 20.39 27.47 -19.55
CA GLY A 787 21.79 27.72 -19.18
C GLY A 787 22.59 26.44 -18.88
N TRP A 788 21.95 25.39 -18.33
CA TRP A 788 22.61 24.09 -18.11
C TRP A 788 22.67 23.24 -19.38
N TYR A 789 21.62 23.23 -20.21
CA TYR A 789 21.65 22.55 -21.51
C TYR A 789 22.70 23.16 -22.45
N GLU A 790 22.88 24.48 -22.45
CA GLU A 790 23.91 25.16 -23.25
C GLU A 790 25.32 24.75 -22.83
N LYS A 791 25.58 24.58 -21.52
CA LYS A 791 26.86 24.03 -21.03
C LYS A 791 27.09 22.59 -21.52
N ALA A 792 26.06 21.73 -21.42
CA ALA A 792 26.14 20.36 -21.93
C ALA A 792 26.36 20.33 -23.45
N LEU A 793 25.69 21.21 -24.20
CA LEU A 793 25.81 21.34 -25.65
C LEU A 793 27.23 21.73 -26.04
N ALA A 794 27.79 22.78 -25.43
CA ALA A 794 29.14 23.26 -25.73
C ALA A 794 30.20 22.16 -25.56
N ILE A 795 30.06 21.31 -24.54
CA ILE A 795 30.96 20.18 -24.31
C ILE A 795 30.76 19.09 -25.38
N ARG A 796 29.51 18.70 -25.67
CA ARG A 796 29.20 17.66 -26.66
C ARG A 796 29.67 18.09 -28.06
N GLU A 797 29.45 19.34 -28.47
CA GLU A 797 29.95 19.88 -29.74
C GLU A 797 31.48 19.86 -29.82
N LYS A 798 32.16 20.23 -28.73
CA LYS A 798 33.63 20.27 -28.66
C LYS A 798 34.27 18.88 -28.66
N VAL A 799 33.69 17.93 -27.91
CA VAL A 799 34.34 16.63 -27.63
C VAL A 799 33.83 15.52 -28.55
N LEU A 800 32.52 15.45 -28.80
CA LEU A 800 31.90 14.42 -29.63
C LEU A 800 31.70 14.88 -31.08
N GLY A 801 31.65 16.20 -31.28
CA GLY A 801 31.43 16.84 -32.58
C GLY A 801 30.00 17.36 -32.75
N PRO A 802 29.79 18.32 -33.67
CA PRO A 802 28.48 18.93 -33.90
C PRO A 802 27.46 17.96 -34.52
N ASP A 803 27.94 16.92 -35.23
CA ASP A 803 27.10 15.90 -35.86
C ASP A 803 26.89 14.65 -34.96
N HIS A 804 27.17 14.71 -33.66
CA HIS A 804 26.98 13.54 -32.80
C HIS A 804 25.50 13.37 -32.38
N PRO A 805 24.97 12.14 -32.26
CA PRO A 805 23.59 11.91 -31.78
C PRO A 805 23.27 12.58 -30.43
N ASP A 806 24.20 12.55 -29.47
CA ASP A 806 24.03 13.23 -28.18
C ASP A 806 23.91 14.75 -28.32
N THR A 807 24.57 15.34 -29.32
CA THR A 807 24.45 16.78 -29.64
C THR A 807 23.04 17.06 -30.17
N ALA A 808 22.51 16.20 -31.04
CA ALA A 808 21.13 16.29 -31.51
C ALA A 808 20.11 16.15 -30.37
N THR A 809 20.38 15.26 -29.40
CA THR A 809 19.56 15.11 -28.20
C THR A 809 19.54 16.39 -27.37
N THR A 810 20.68 17.07 -27.16
CA THR A 810 20.69 18.36 -26.47
C THR A 810 19.89 19.42 -27.22
N TYR A 811 20.04 19.51 -28.55
CA TYR A 811 19.25 20.43 -29.37
C TYR A 811 17.75 20.16 -29.26
N ASN A 812 17.33 18.90 -29.27
CA ASN A 812 15.95 18.52 -29.06
C ASN A 812 15.43 18.93 -27.67
N ASN A 813 16.24 18.80 -26.62
CA ASN A 813 15.86 19.19 -25.27
C ASN A 813 15.74 20.73 -25.13
N ILE A 814 16.68 21.48 -25.69
CA ILE A 814 16.62 22.95 -25.76
C ILE A 814 15.37 23.40 -26.52
N ALA A 815 15.07 22.76 -27.65
CA ALA A 815 13.87 23.05 -28.43
C ALA A 815 12.59 22.83 -27.63
N MET A 816 12.53 21.76 -26.83
CA MET A 816 11.40 21.47 -25.95
C MET A 816 11.23 22.53 -24.84
N VAL A 817 12.33 23.05 -24.30
CA VAL A 817 12.27 24.17 -23.34
C VAL A 817 11.72 25.43 -24.02
N TYR A 818 12.18 25.77 -25.23
CA TYR A 818 11.61 26.90 -25.99
C TYR A 818 10.14 26.70 -26.32
N PHE A 819 9.74 25.47 -26.66
CA PHE A 819 8.34 25.11 -26.90
C PHE A 819 7.48 25.38 -25.66
N ARG A 820 7.91 24.93 -24.47
CA ARG A 820 7.20 25.21 -23.20
C ARG A 820 7.16 26.70 -22.82
N LYS A 821 8.13 27.50 -23.28
CA LYS A 821 8.10 28.96 -23.15
C LYS A 821 7.19 29.66 -24.17
N GLY A 822 6.62 28.93 -25.15
CA GLY A 822 5.87 29.48 -26.27
C GLY A 822 6.72 30.18 -27.33
N GLU A 823 8.05 30.04 -27.28
CA GLU A 823 8.98 30.61 -28.25
C GLU A 823 9.11 29.68 -29.48
N TYR A 824 7.97 29.43 -30.16
CA TYR A 824 7.83 28.38 -31.17
C TYR A 824 8.83 28.47 -32.33
N ASP A 825 9.17 29.67 -32.80
CA ASP A 825 10.14 29.84 -33.90
C ASP A 825 11.57 29.45 -33.47
N LYS A 826 11.94 29.66 -32.20
CA LYS A 826 13.22 29.18 -31.66
C LYS A 826 13.18 27.67 -31.48
N ALA A 827 12.07 27.12 -30.99
CA ALA A 827 11.89 25.68 -30.88
C ALA A 827 12.04 24.96 -32.22
N LEU A 828 11.38 25.46 -33.28
CA LEU A 828 11.52 24.93 -34.65
C LEU A 828 12.97 24.95 -35.12
N LYS A 829 13.66 26.08 -34.95
CA LYS A 829 15.07 26.22 -35.36
C LYS A 829 15.98 25.18 -34.69
N GLU A 830 15.81 24.95 -33.38
CA GLU A 830 16.63 23.98 -32.64
C GLU A 830 16.23 22.53 -32.98
N HIS A 831 14.95 22.23 -33.20
CA HIS A 831 14.51 20.92 -33.71
C HIS A 831 15.02 20.64 -35.13
N GLU A 832 15.05 21.63 -36.02
CA GLU A 832 15.59 21.49 -37.38
C GLU A 832 17.09 21.13 -37.37
N LYS A 833 17.87 21.70 -36.44
CA LYS A 833 19.27 21.29 -36.23
C LYS A 833 19.36 19.84 -35.78
N ALA A 834 18.56 19.44 -34.79
CA ALA A 834 18.51 18.06 -34.32
C ALA A 834 18.10 17.08 -35.43
N LEU A 835 17.13 17.47 -36.27
CA LEU A 835 16.66 16.68 -37.40
C LEU A 835 17.78 16.49 -38.43
N ALA A 836 18.45 17.57 -38.83
CA ALA A 836 19.54 17.51 -39.80
C ALA A 836 20.68 16.58 -39.36
N ILE A 837 21.02 16.59 -38.06
CA ILE A 837 22.03 15.68 -37.49
C ILE A 837 21.53 14.23 -37.53
N ARG A 838 20.31 13.96 -37.07
CA ARG A 838 19.75 12.60 -37.01
C ARG A 838 19.56 11.99 -38.41
N GLU A 839 19.06 12.76 -39.38
CA GLU A 839 18.95 12.31 -40.77
C GLU A 839 20.31 11.97 -41.38
N LYS A 840 21.35 12.78 -41.09
CA LYS A 840 22.70 12.56 -41.60
C LYS A 840 23.38 11.34 -40.99
N VAL A 841 23.19 11.11 -39.68
CA VAL A 841 23.99 10.15 -38.90
C VAL A 841 23.27 8.82 -38.71
N LEU A 842 21.98 8.86 -38.40
CA LEU A 842 21.16 7.67 -38.10
C LEU A 842 20.33 7.24 -39.33
N GLY A 843 20.06 8.19 -40.23
CA GLY A 843 19.28 7.98 -41.44
C GLY A 843 17.84 8.51 -41.33
N PRO A 844 17.17 8.75 -42.48
CA PRO A 844 15.84 9.36 -42.51
C PRO A 844 14.75 8.44 -41.93
N ASP A 845 14.96 7.13 -41.98
CA ASP A 845 14.03 6.12 -41.47
C ASP A 845 14.32 5.72 -40.01
N HIS A 846 15.19 6.43 -39.27
CA HIS A 846 15.49 6.06 -37.88
C HIS A 846 14.36 6.48 -36.90
N PRO A 847 14.05 5.71 -35.85
CA PRO A 847 13.05 6.09 -34.84
C PRO A 847 13.28 7.48 -34.22
N ASP A 848 14.53 7.83 -33.91
CA ASP A 848 14.86 9.17 -33.38
C ASP A 848 14.58 10.30 -34.39
N THR A 849 14.71 10.02 -35.68
CA THR A 849 14.34 10.96 -36.76
C THR A 849 12.82 11.16 -36.76
N ALA A 850 12.05 10.08 -36.65
CA ALA A 850 10.59 10.15 -36.50
C ALA A 850 10.15 10.90 -35.23
N ALA A 851 10.87 10.73 -34.13
CA ALA A 851 10.62 11.48 -32.90
C ALA A 851 10.83 12.99 -33.09
N THR A 852 11.86 13.40 -33.84
CA THR A 852 12.05 14.83 -34.18
C THR A 852 10.93 15.36 -35.06
N TYR A 853 10.50 14.61 -36.08
CA TYR A 853 9.34 14.99 -36.92
C TYR A 853 8.06 15.16 -36.09
N ASN A 854 7.80 14.25 -35.17
CA ASN A 854 6.68 14.33 -34.23
C ASN A 854 6.75 15.61 -33.35
N ASN A 855 7.95 15.98 -32.86
CA ASN A 855 8.11 17.18 -32.05
C ASN A 855 7.94 18.46 -32.87
N ILE A 856 8.49 18.52 -34.10
CA ILE A 856 8.26 19.65 -35.02
C ILE A 856 6.77 19.80 -35.33
N ALA A 857 6.08 18.69 -35.58
CA ALA A 857 4.65 18.69 -35.83
C ALA A 857 3.85 19.26 -34.64
N MET A 858 4.24 18.90 -33.41
CA MET A 858 3.65 19.44 -32.18
C MET A 858 3.83 20.97 -32.09
N VAL A 859 5.02 21.49 -32.40
CA VAL A 859 5.26 22.94 -32.42
C VAL A 859 4.36 23.63 -33.46
N TYR A 860 4.18 23.06 -34.65
CA TYR A 860 3.27 23.62 -35.65
C TYR A 860 1.79 23.55 -35.21
N ALA A 861 1.39 22.48 -34.51
CA ALA A 861 0.03 22.32 -34.01
C ALA A 861 -0.32 23.40 -32.99
N ASP A 862 0.56 23.64 -32.01
CA ASP A 862 0.38 24.68 -30.99
C ASP A 862 0.42 26.09 -31.56
N LYS A 863 1.19 26.30 -32.65
CA LYS A 863 1.17 27.56 -33.41
C LYS A 863 -0.10 27.75 -34.25
N GLY A 864 -0.98 26.75 -34.33
CA GLY A 864 -2.21 26.76 -35.14
C GLY A 864 -1.96 26.49 -36.63
N GLU A 865 -0.75 26.11 -37.03
CA GLU A 865 -0.37 25.78 -38.42
C GLU A 865 -0.69 24.30 -38.73
N TYR A 866 -1.95 23.91 -38.55
CA TYR A 866 -2.38 22.50 -38.53
C TYR A 866 -2.02 21.70 -39.79
N ASP A 867 -2.06 22.31 -40.99
CA ASP A 867 -1.70 21.61 -42.23
C ASP A 867 -0.20 21.28 -42.32
N LYS A 868 0.67 22.08 -41.68
CA LYS A 868 2.10 21.74 -41.56
C LYS A 868 2.30 20.66 -40.52
N ALA A 869 1.60 20.75 -39.38
CA ALA A 869 1.64 19.72 -38.34
C ALA A 869 1.26 18.34 -38.89
N LEU A 870 0.16 18.23 -39.64
CA LEU A 870 -0.26 16.97 -40.25
C LEU A 870 0.81 16.37 -41.18
N ARG A 871 1.45 17.19 -42.03
CA ARG A 871 2.52 16.70 -42.92
C ARG A 871 3.70 16.11 -42.16
N GLU A 872 4.12 16.76 -41.08
CA GLU A 872 5.25 16.29 -40.29
C GLU A 872 4.87 15.06 -39.43
N TYR A 873 3.65 15.01 -38.88
CA TYR A 873 3.14 13.79 -38.22
C TYR A 873 2.99 12.61 -39.18
N GLU A 874 2.52 12.83 -40.41
CA GLU A 874 2.41 11.77 -41.43
C GLU A 874 3.78 11.18 -41.79
N LYS A 875 4.84 11.99 -41.85
CA LYS A 875 6.23 11.50 -42.02
C LYS A 875 6.65 10.64 -40.82
N ALA A 876 6.43 11.13 -39.60
CA ALA A 876 6.76 10.39 -38.39
C ALA A 876 6.00 9.04 -38.31
N LEU A 877 4.72 9.05 -38.68
CA LEU A 877 3.86 7.87 -38.72
C LEU A 877 4.39 6.85 -39.72
N ALA A 878 4.68 7.27 -40.95
CA ALA A 878 5.19 6.39 -42.00
C ALA A 878 6.50 5.70 -41.60
N ILE A 879 7.41 6.42 -40.92
CA ILE A 879 8.66 5.84 -40.42
C ILE A 879 8.36 4.82 -39.30
N ARG A 880 7.53 5.19 -38.30
CA ARG A 880 7.21 4.33 -37.16
C ARG A 880 6.49 3.04 -37.57
N GLU A 881 5.51 3.13 -38.49
CA GLU A 881 4.82 1.96 -39.03
C GLU A 881 5.78 1.02 -39.78
N LYS A 882 6.72 1.58 -40.54
CA LYS A 882 7.71 0.81 -41.30
C LYS A 882 8.73 0.10 -40.40
N VAL A 883 9.19 0.76 -39.34
CA VAL A 883 10.36 0.33 -38.56
C VAL A 883 9.96 -0.40 -37.27
N LEU A 884 8.97 0.13 -36.57
CA LEU A 884 8.52 -0.39 -35.26
C LEU A 884 7.26 -1.27 -35.40
N GLY A 885 6.50 -1.06 -36.48
CA GLY A 885 5.25 -1.76 -36.77
C GLY A 885 4.01 -0.94 -36.41
N PRO A 886 2.84 -1.33 -36.96
CA PRO A 886 1.59 -0.59 -36.80
C PRO A 886 1.04 -0.64 -35.36
N ASP A 887 1.34 -1.71 -34.61
CA ASP A 887 0.87 -1.90 -33.23
C ASP A 887 1.86 -1.35 -32.18
N HIS A 888 2.89 -0.60 -32.58
CA HIS A 888 3.87 -0.08 -31.62
C HIS A 888 3.31 1.12 -30.82
N PRO A 889 3.62 1.24 -29.51
CA PRO A 889 3.30 2.41 -28.68
C PRO A 889 3.55 3.77 -29.35
N ASP A 890 4.75 3.96 -29.92
CA ASP A 890 5.09 5.22 -30.60
C ASP A 890 4.21 5.50 -31.83
N THR A 891 3.74 4.46 -32.52
CA THR A 891 2.79 4.59 -33.63
C THR A 891 1.43 5.06 -33.11
N ALA A 892 0.95 4.48 -32.00
CA ALA A 892 -0.27 4.92 -31.33
C ALA A 892 -0.19 6.37 -30.83
N ALA A 893 0.97 6.78 -30.30
CA ALA A 893 1.21 8.17 -29.90
C ALA A 893 1.09 9.13 -31.09
N THR A 894 1.61 8.77 -32.27
CA THR A 894 1.45 9.60 -33.48
C THR A 894 -0.02 9.70 -33.90
N TYR A 895 -0.77 8.59 -33.87
CA TYR A 895 -2.21 8.59 -34.18
C TYR A 895 -3.00 9.51 -33.23
N ASN A 896 -2.72 9.43 -31.92
CA ASN A 896 -3.33 10.32 -30.93
C ASN A 896 -3.01 11.81 -31.22
N ASN A 897 -1.79 12.12 -31.63
CA ASN A 897 -1.41 13.50 -31.94
C ASN A 897 -2.05 14.02 -33.24
N ILE A 898 -2.14 13.19 -34.28
CA ILE A 898 -2.86 13.52 -35.53
C ILE A 898 -4.34 13.79 -35.22
N ALA A 899 -4.95 12.96 -34.36
CA ALA A 899 -6.33 13.14 -33.94
C ALA A 899 -6.55 14.49 -33.24
N MET A 900 -5.62 14.90 -32.36
CA MET A 900 -5.65 16.21 -31.70
C MET A 900 -5.58 17.36 -32.71
N VAL A 901 -4.78 17.25 -33.78
CA VAL A 901 -4.73 18.25 -34.85
C VAL A 901 -6.05 18.33 -35.62
N TYR A 902 -6.67 17.19 -35.95
CA TYR A 902 -8.00 17.20 -36.57
C TYR A 902 -9.07 17.80 -35.66
N ALA A 903 -9.02 17.54 -34.36
CA ALA A 903 -9.94 18.13 -33.38
C ALA A 903 -9.77 19.66 -33.34
N GLY A 904 -8.53 20.17 -33.29
CA GLY A 904 -8.24 21.61 -33.36
C GLY A 904 -8.72 22.29 -34.65
N LYS A 905 -8.79 21.56 -35.77
CA LYS A 905 -9.39 22.04 -37.03
C LYS A 905 -10.92 22.01 -37.05
N GLY A 906 -11.57 21.40 -36.05
CA GLY A 906 -13.01 21.11 -36.05
C GLY A 906 -13.42 19.94 -36.94
N GLU A 907 -12.47 19.12 -37.42
CA GLU A 907 -12.73 17.92 -38.23
C GLU A 907 -12.96 16.69 -37.33
N TYR A 908 -13.99 16.77 -36.47
CA TYR A 908 -14.21 15.81 -35.37
C TYR A 908 -14.34 14.34 -35.80
N ASP A 909 -14.99 14.06 -36.94
CA ASP A 909 -15.11 12.69 -37.47
C ASP A 909 -13.75 12.05 -37.78
N LYS A 910 -12.77 12.84 -38.26
CA LYS A 910 -11.42 12.35 -38.51
C LYS A 910 -10.65 12.18 -37.20
N ALA A 911 -10.81 13.12 -36.27
CA ALA A 911 -10.22 13.02 -34.94
C ALA A 911 -10.64 11.72 -34.23
N LEU A 912 -11.94 11.43 -34.18
CA LEU A 912 -12.45 10.22 -33.54
C LEU A 912 -11.88 8.94 -34.16
N ARG A 913 -11.79 8.85 -35.50
CA ARG A 913 -11.20 7.68 -36.17
C ARG A 913 -9.74 7.46 -35.82
N GLU A 914 -8.94 8.53 -35.75
CA GLU A 914 -7.52 8.40 -35.42
C GLU A 914 -7.32 8.11 -33.92
N TYR A 915 -8.14 8.68 -33.03
CA TYR A 915 -8.15 8.30 -31.62
C TYR A 915 -8.57 6.83 -31.40
N GLU A 916 -9.55 6.32 -32.13
CA GLU A 916 -9.98 4.91 -32.06
C GLU A 916 -8.84 3.95 -32.43
N LYS A 917 -8.02 4.30 -33.45
CA LYS A 917 -6.82 3.52 -33.79
C LYS A 917 -5.81 3.53 -32.66
N ALA A 918 -5.50 4.71 -32.11
CA ALA A 918 -4.57 4.84 -30.99
C ALA A 918 -5.07 4.02 -29.78
N LEU A 919 -6.35 4.14 -29.44
CA LEU A 919 -6.98 3.43 -28.33
C LEU A 919 -6.89 1.91 -28.50
N ALA A 920 -7.20 1.38 -29.69
CA ALA A 920 -7.12 -0.05 -29.97
C ALA A 920 -5.70 -0.61 -29.77
N ILE A 921 -4.67 0.15 -30.16
CA ILE A 921 -3.27 -0.23 -29.94
C ILE A 921 -2.92 -0.18 -28.45
N TRP A 922 -3.29 0.90 -27.74
CA TRP A 922 -3.02 1.05 -26.31
C TRP A 922 -3.66 -0.06 -25.47
N GLU A 923 -4.93 -0.39 -25.74
CA GLU A 923 -5.63 -1.46 -25.05
C GLU A 923 -5.00 -2.84 -25.33
N LYS A 924 -4.52 -3.07 -26.55
CA LYS A 924 -3.86 -4.32 -26.94
C LYS A 924 -2.48 -4.47 -26.29
N VAL A 925 -1.67 -3.41 -26.25
CA VAL A 925 -0.25 -3.47 -25.85
C VAL A 925 -0.05 -3.23 -24.36
N LEU A 926 -0.73 -2.23 -23.79
CA LEU A 926 -0.54 -1.80 -22.41
C LEU A 926 -1.73 -2.13 -21.50
N GLY A 927 -2.86 -2.51 -22.09
CA GLY A 927 -4.07 -2.87 -21.39
C GLY A 927 -5.05 -1.70 -21.19
N PRO A 928 -6.31 -2.01 -20.82
CA PRO A 928 -7.38 -1.01 -20.73
C PRO A 928 -7.24 -0.05 -19.54
N GLU A 929 -6.45 -0.42 -18.52
CA GLU A 929 -6.22 0.41 -17.33
C GLU A 929 -4.91 1.21 -17.39
N HIS A 930 -4.24 1.27 -18.53
CA HIS A 930 -2.99 2.03 -18.66
C HIS A 930 -3.25 3.55 -18.69
N PRO A 931 -2.37 4.39 -18.09
CA PRO A 931 -2.50 5.85 -18.14
C PRO A 931 -2.60 6.46 -19.56
N PHE A 932 -1.93 5.88 -20.56
CA PHE A 932 -2.05 6.32 -21.97
C PHE A 932 -3.40 5.96 -22.60
N THR A 933 -3.98 4.82 -22.23
CA THR A 933 -5.36 4.46 -22.61
C THR A 933 -6.34 5.49 -22.02
N ALA A 934 -6.17 5.84 -20.74
CA ALA A 934 -6.96 6.88 -20.09
C ALA A 934 -6.78 8.28 -20.71
N ALA A 935 -5.56 8.63 -21.14
CA ALA A 935 -5.33 9.88 -21.87
C ALA A 935 -6.11 9.92 -23.19
N THR A 936 -6.17 8.80 -23.91
CA THR A 936 -6.93 8.72 -25.16
C THR A 936 -8.43 8.83 -24.90
N TYR A 937 -8.96 8.20 -23.84
CA TYR A 937 -10.35 8.39 -23.41
C TYR A 937 -10.67 9.85 -23.07
N ASN A 938 -9.79 10.52 -22.31
CA ASN A 938 -9.92 11.94 -22.00
C ASN A 938 -9.93 12.82 -23.28
N ASN A 939 -9.10 12.49 -24.26
CA ASN A 939 -9.05 13.27 -25.51
C ASN A 939 -10.29 13.07 -26.38
N ILE A 940 -10.80 11.82 -26.48
CA ILE A 940 -12.07 11.53 -27.16
C ILE A 940 -13.23 12.25 -26.45
N ALA A 941 -13.23 12.27 -25.12
CA ALA A 941 -14.21 13.01 -24.33
C ALA A 941 -14.20 14.52 -24.65
N GLY A 942 -13.01 15.11 -24.84
CA GLY A 942 -12.85 16.48 -25.31
C GLY A 942 -13.53 16.74 -26.66
N VAL A 943 -13.35 15.84 -27.62
CA VAL A 943 -14.02 15.94 -28.93
C VAL A 943 -15.54 15.90 -28.79
N TYR A 944 -16.08 14.98 -27.98
CA TYR A 944 -17.53 14.94 -27.72
C TYR A 944 -18.05 16.19 -27.00
N ALA A 945 -17.27 16.75 -26.07
CA ALA A 945 -17.62 18.01 -25.41
C ALA A 945 -17.68 19.18 -26.41
N ASP A 946 -16.71 19.28 -27.33
CA ASP A 946 -16.69 20.31 -28.38
C ASP A 946 -17.83 20.15 -29.40
N MET A 947 -18.33 18.92 -29.59
CA MET A 947 -19.54 18.62 -30.37
C MET A 947 -20.85 18.93 -29.62
N GLY A 948 -20.78 19.21 -28.32
CA GLY A 948 -21.95 19.40 -27.45
C GLY A 948 -22.61 18.10 -26.98
N GLU A 949 -21.97 16.94 -27.17
CA GLU A 949 -22.43 15.64 -26.67
C GLU A 949 -21.93 15.39 -25.24
N TYR A 950 -22.42 16.21 -24.31
CA TYR A 950 -21.89 16.30 -22.94
C TYR A 950 -22.01 14.99 -22.13
N GLU A 951 -23.08 14.21 -22.30
CA GLU A 951 -23.24 12.94 -21.58
C GLU A 951 -22.17 11.92 -21.96
N LYS A 952 -21.83 11.81 -23.26
CA LYS A 952 -20.75 10.93 -23.73
C LYS A 952 -19.39 11.43 -23.27
N ALA A 953 -19.18 12.74 -23.27
CA ALA A 953 -17.96 13.35 -22.76
C ALA A 953 -17.77 13.02 -21.27
N LEU A 954 -18.81 13.18 -20.45
CA LEU A 954 -18.76 12.87 -19.02
C LEU A 954 -18.45 11.38 -18.76
N GLU A 955 -19.11 10.46 -19.48
CA GLU A 955 -18.84 9.02 -19.33
C GLU A 955 -17.36 8.68 -19.57
N LEU A 956 -16.78 9.21 -20.65
CA LEU A 956 -15.39 8.95 -21.01
C LEU A 956 -14.39 9.67 -20.09
N TYR A 957 -14.68 10.90 -19.68
CA TYR A 957 -13.86 11.60 -18.68
C TYR A 957 -13.88 10.89 -17.32
N GLU A 958 -15.03 10.40 -16.87
CA GLU A 958 -15.14 9.63 -15.62
C GLU A 958 -14.38 8.30 -15.70
N LYS A 959 -14.39 7.65 -16.87
CA LYS A 959 -13.57 6.46 -17.12
C LYS A 959 -12.08 6.78 -17.02
N ALA A 960 -11.61 7.86 -17.66
CA ALA A 960 -10.22 8.31 -17.57
C ALA A 960 -9.84 8.67 -16.12
N LEU A 961 -10.71 9.38 -15.41
CA LEU A 961 -10.53 9.75 -14.00
C LEU A 961 -10.39 8.51 -13.11
N ALA A 962 -11.26 7.50 -13.29
CA ALA A 962 -11.21 6.27 -12.51
C ALA A 962 -9.87 5.54 -12.68
N ILE A 963 -9.37 5.47 -13.92
CA ILE A 963 -8.07 4.84 -14.23
C ILE A 963 -6.93 5.64 -13.60
N TRP A 964 -6.83 6.95 -13.86
CA TRP A 964 -5.74 7.77 -13.30
C TRP A 964 -5.76 7.82 -11.77
N LYS A 965 -6.94 7.90 -11.15
CA LYS A 965 -7.08 7.84 -9.69
C LYS A 965 -6.61 6.51 -9.11
N LYS A 966 -6.85 5.40 -9.81
CA LYS A 966 -6.39 4.05 -9.40
C LYS A 966 -4.87 3.88 -9.58
N VAL A 967 -4.33 4.32 -10.71
CA VAL A 967 -2.94 4.02 -11.11
C VAL A 967 -1.94 5.08 -10.64
N LEU A 968 -2.26 6.36 -10.79
CA LEU A 968 -1.39 7.49 -10.45
C LEU A 968 -1.69 8.07 -9.06
N GLY A 969 -2.90 7.82 -8.57
CA GLY A 969 -3.38 8.28 -7.27
C GLY A 969 -4.30 9.50 -7.36
N PRO A 970 -5.05 9.79 -6.29
CA PRO A 970 -6.05 10.86 -6.26
C PRO A 970 -5.46 12.27 -6.34
N ASP A 971 -4.21 12.44 -5.88
CA ASP A 971 -3.52 13.72 -5.82
C ASP A 971 -2.55 13.93 -6.99
N HIS A 972 -2.58 13.09 -8.03
CA HIS A 972 -1.68 13.26 -9.18
C HIS A 972 -2.12 14.45 -10.05
N PRO A 973 -1.20 15.28 -10.60
CA PRO A 973 -1.55 16.38 -11.49
C PRO A 973 -2.43 15.99 -12.68
N THR A 974 -2.21 14.80 -13.27
CA THR A 974 -3.07 14.27 -14.36
C THR A 974 -4.48 13.93 -13.89
N THR A 975 -4.65 13.49 -12.64
CA THR A 975 -5.97 13.27 -12.04
C THR A 975 -6.71 14.61 -11.89
N ALA A 976 -5.98 15.69 -11.55
CA ALA A 976 -6.53 17.04 -11.53
C ALA A 976 -6.96 17.54 -12.92
N THR A 977 -6.23 17.19 -13.98
CA THR A 977 -6.64 17.48 -15.36
C THR A 977 -8.02 16.90 -15.67
N ALA A 978 -8.30 15.66 -15.27
CA ALA A 978 -9.63 15.07 -15.47
C ALA A 978 -10.72 15.82 -14.70
N TYR A 979 -10.48 16.21 -13.44
CA TYR A 979 -11.43 17.03 -12.68
C TYR A 979 -11.69 18.39 -13.35
N ASN A 980 -10.64 19.05 -13.85
CA ASN A 980 -10.75 20.31 -14.57
C ASN A 980 -11.58 20.17 -15.86
N ASN A 981 -11.39 19.08 -16.60
CA ASN A 981 -12.12 18.84 -17.85
C ASN A 981 -13.59 18.49 -17.60
N ILE A 982 -13.88 17.64 -16.61
CA ILE A 982 -15.25 17.35 -16.15
C ILE A 982 -15.96 18.62 -15.69
N ALA A 983 -15.26 19.46 -14.91
CA ALA A 983 -15.77 20.76 -14.48
C ALA A 983 -16.08 21.68 -15.67
N GLY A 984 -15.26 21.63 -16.72
CA GLY A 984 -15.50 22.32 -17.99
C GLY A 984 -16.82 21.93 -18.63
N VAL A 985 -17.11 20.62 -18.72
CA VAL A 985 -18.37 20.12 -19.26
C VAL A 985 -19.56 20.58 -18.41
N TYR A 986 -19.48 20.47 -17.09
CA TYR A 986 -20.53 20.98 -16.20
C TYR A 986 -20.75 22.50 -16.36
N ALA A 987 -19.68 23.28 -16.57
CA ALA A 987 -19.80 24.71 -16.80
C ALA A 987 -20.50 25.04 -18.13
N ASP A 988 -20.26 24.25 -19.17
CA ASP A 988 -20.90 24.39 -20.48
C ASP A 988 -22.37 23.91 -20.46
N MET A 989 -22.71 22.99 -19.55
CA MET A 989 -24.10 22.64 -19.19
C MET A 989 -24.77 23.66 -18.25
N SER A 990 -24.09 24.76 -17.88
CA SER A 990 -24.56 25.75 -16.90
C SER A 990 -24.78 25.21 -15.46
N GLU A 991 -24.20 24.06 -15.12
CA GLU A 991 -24.19 23.49 -13.78
C GLU A 991 -23.03 24.04 -12.93
N TYR A 992 -23.04 25.37 -12.72
CA TYR A 992 -21.91 26.12 -12.17
C TYR A 992 -21.42 25.65 -10.79
N ASN A 993 -22.29 25.09 -9.94
CA ASN A 993 -21.88 24.60 -8.62
C ASN A 993 -21.04 23.31 -8.74
N LYS A 994 -21.42 22.38 -9.62
CA LYS A 994 -20.64 21.16 -9.88
C LYS A 994 -19.33 21.49 -10.59
N ALA A 995 -19.38 22.45 -11.52
CA ALA A 995 -18.18 22.96 -12.17
C ALA A 995 -17.20 23.56 -11.15
N LEU A 996 -17.69 24.39 -10.23
CA LEU A 996 -16.86 24.98 -9.17
C LEU A 996 -16.22 23.90 -8.30
N GLU A 997 -16.99 22.90 -7.84
CA GLU A 997 -16.46 21.81 -7.03
C GLU A 997 -15.35 21.02 -7.76
N GLY A 998 -15.53 20.72 -9.04
CA GLY A 998 -14.53 20.04 -9.84
C GLY A 998 -13.27 20.89 -10.08
N TYR A 999 -13.44 22.18 -10.38
CA TYR A 999 -12.29 23.08 -10.55
C TYR A 999 -11.54 23.33 -9.23
N GLU A 1000 -12.23 23.46 -8.10
CA GLU A 1000 -11.58 23.62 -6.79
C GLU A 1000 -10.80 22.37 -6.39
N LYS A 1001 -11.30 21.17 -6.73
CA LYS A 1001 -10.55 19.93 -6.58
C LYS A 1001 -9.28 19.91 -7.42
N ALA A 1002 -9.38 20.30 -8.70
CA ALA A 1002 -8.22 20.38 -9.59
C ALA A 1002 -7.19 21.41 -9.09
N LEU A 1003 -7.66 22.60 -8.71
CA LEU A 1003 -6.84 23.68 -8.16
C LEU A 1003 -6.12 23.22 -6.88
N ALA A 1004 -6.82 22.62 -5.93
CA ALA A 1004 -6.24 22.15 -4.68
C ALA A 1004 -5.13 21.12 -4.91
N ILE A 1005 -5.29 20.23 -5.90
CA ILE A 1005 -4.26 19.25 -6.26
C ILE A 1005 -3.06 19.95 -6.92
N TRP A 1006 -3.27 20.81 -7.91
CA TRP A 1006 -2.17 21.52 -8.59
C TRP A 1006 -1.42 22.48 -7.67
N GLU A 1007 -2.11 23.24 -6.81
CA GLU A 1007 -1.48 24.08 -5.79
C GLU A 1007 -0.62 23.26 -4.82
N LYS A 1008 -1.13 22.12 -4.36
CA LYS A 1008 -0.43 21.23 -3.43
C LYS A 1008 0.81 20.62 -4.07
N VAL A 1009 0.72 20.15 -5.31
CA VAL A 1009 1.78 19.33 -5.94
C VAL A 1009 2.77 20.14 -6.75
N LEU A 1010 2.29 21.12 -7.52
CA LEU A 1010 3.10 21.91 -8.44
C LEU A 1010 3.38 23.32 -7.90
N GLY A 1011 2.62 23.73 -6.88
CA GLY A 1011 2.72 25.04 -6.25
C GLY A 1011 1.80 26.09 -6.87
N PRO A 1012 1.61 27.22 -6.18
CA PRO A 1012 0.69 28.28 -6.61
C PRO A 1012 1.17 29.03 -7.87
N ASN A 1013 2.45 28.90 -8.22
CA ASN A 1013 3.08 29.60 -9.36
C ASN A 1013 3.25 28.70 -10.60
N HIS A 1014 2.63 27.52 -10.62
CA HIS A 1014 2.67 26.64 -11.77
C HIS A 1014 1.62 27.03 -12.83
N LEU A 1015 1.91 26.74 -14.10
CA LEU A 1015 1.05 27.07 -15.24
C LEU A 1015 -0.33 26.39 -15.18
N ASP A 1016 -0.39 25.14 -14.70
CA ASP A 1016 -1.65 24.42 -14.51
C ASP A 1016 -2.52 25.06 -13.42
N THR A 1017 -1.89 25.51 -12.32
CA THR A 1017 -2.57 26.26 -11.26
C THR A 1017 -3.16 27.56 -11.81
N ALA A 1018 -2.39 28.28 -12.63
CA ALA A 1018 -2.87 29.48 -13.32
C ALA A 1018 -4.07 29.19 -14.24
N THR A 1019 -4.03 28.05 -14.93
CA THR A 1019 -5.11 27.59 -15.79
C THR A 1019 -6.40 27.32 -14.99
N ALA A 1020 -6.30 26.69 -13.82
CA ALA A 1020 -7.45 26.51 -12.93
C ALA A 1020 -8.05 27.86 -12.48
N TYR A 1021 -7.24 28.82 -12.02
CA TYR A 1021 -7.73 30.14 -11.65
C TYR A 1021 -8.46 30.82 -12.81
N ASN A 1022 -7.89 30.78 -14.01
CA ASN A 1022 -8.50 31.38 -15.19
C ASN A 1022 -9.81 30.65 -15.59
N ASN A 1023 -9.87 29.34 -15.48
CA ASN A 1023 -11.07 28.55 -15.78
C ASN A 1023 -12.20 28.82 -14.78
N ILE A 1024 -11.90 28.86 -13.47
CA ILE A 1024 -12.88 29.22 -12.44
C ILE A 1024 -13.43 30.63 -12.69
N ALA A 1025 -12.54 31.60 -12.96
CA ALA A 1025 -12.93 32.97 -13.24
C ALA A 1025 -13.81 33.07 -14.50
N THR A 1026 -13.36 32.51 -15.63
CA THR A 1026 -14.04 32.62 -16.93
C THR A 1026 -15.34 31.81 -16.98
N ARG A 1027 -15.28 30.54 -16.58
CA ARG A 1027 -16.35 29.56 -16.83
C ARG A 1027 -17.36 29.48 -15.69
N VAL A 1028 -17.03 29.98 -14.50
CA VAL A 1028 -17.94 30.00 -13.35
C VAL A 1028 -18.29 31.43 -12.94
N TYR A 1029 -17.34 32.21 -12.43
CA TYR A 1029 -17.66 33.50 -11.81
C TYR A 1029 -18.18 34.55 -12.80
N ASP A 1030 -17.54 34.71 -13.97
CA ASP A 1030 -17.99 35.65 -15.00
C ASP A 1030 -19.38 35.27 -15.55
N ARG A 1031 -19.64 33.96 -15.74
CA ARG A 1031 -20.95 33.46 -16.19
C ARG A 1031 -22.05 33.61 -15.13
N LYS A 1032 -21.72 33.58 -13.84
CA LYS A 1032 -22.64 33.87 -12.72
C LYS A 1032 -22.84 35.36 -12.45
N GLY A 1033 -22.07 36.24 -13.09
CA GLY A 1033 -22.07 37.69 -12.82
C GLY A 1033 -21.34 38.08 -11.54
N GLU A 1034 -20.53 37.19 -10.96
CA GLU A 1034 -19.69 37.46 -9.79
C GLU A 1034 -18.36 38.12 -10.24
N TYR A 1035 -18.45 39.28 -10.89
CA TYR A 1035 -17.33 39.89 -11.62
C TYR A 1035 -16.11 40.23 -10.76
N ASP A 1036 -16.27 40.58 -9.49
CA ASP A 1036 -15.13 40.86 -8.60
C ASP A 1036 -14.27 39.61 -8.37
N LYS A 1037 -14.90 38.45 -8.11
CA LYS A 1037 -14.18 37.18 -7.95
C LYS A 1037 -13.56 36.71 -9.27
N ALA A 1038 -14.24 36.95 -10.38
CA ALA A 1038 -13.69 36.66 -11.71
C ALA A 1038 -12.43 37.50 -11.97
N LEU A 1039 -12.46 38.80 -11.67
CA LEU A 1039 -11.29 39.68 -11.80
C LEU A 1039 -10.13 39.21 -10.92
N GLU A 1040 -10.37 38.83 -9.67
CA GLU A 1040 -9.33 38.27 -8.79
C GLU A 1040 -8.68 37.03 -9.40
N GLY A 1041 -9.48 36.06 -9.86
CA GLY A 1041 -8.96 34.84 -10.47
C GLY A 1041 -8.18 35.08 -11.76
N HIS A 1042 -8.65 35.99 -12.62
CA HIS A 1042 -7.92 36.35 -13.85
C HIS A 1042 -6.59 37.06 -13.56
N VAL A 1043 -6.54 37.95 -12.56
CA VAL A 1043 -5.30 38.62 -12.14
C VAL A 1043 -4.30 37.60 -11.59
N CYS A 1044 -4.75 36.65 -10.77
CA CYS A 1044 -3.92 35.55 -10.29
C CYS A 1044 -3.32 34.74 -11.43
N ALA A 1045 -4.13 34.35 -12.42
CA ALA A 1045 -3.69 33.60 -13.59
C ALA A 1045 -2.70 34.42 -14.44
N PHE A 1046 -3.03 35.68 -14.75
CA PHE A 1046 -2.19 36.57 -15.55
C PHE A 1046 -0.81 36.75 -14.91
N ARG A 1047 -0.75 36.98 -13.60
CA ARG A 1047 0.52 37.12 -12.87
C ARG A 1047 1.42 35.90 -13.05
N VAL A 1048 0.86 34.70 -12.92
CA VAL A 1048 1.64 33.46 -13.04
C VAL A 1048 2.08 33.24 -14.49
N PHE A 1049 1.18 33.38 -15.47
CA PHE A 1049 1.55 33.26 -16.88
C PHE A 1049 2.62 34.29 -17.27
N PHE A 1050 2.44 35.56 -16.91
CA PHE A 1050 3.42 36.60 -17.23
C PHE A 1050 4.80 36.30 -16.61
N ALA A 1051 4.82 35.90 -15.33
CA ALA A 1051 6.08 35.65 -14.63
C ALA A 1051 6.84 34.42 -15.17
N GLN A 1052 6.14 33.36 -15.56
CA GLN A 1052 6.77 32.09 -15.96
C GLN A 1052 7.09 32.01 -17.45
N ILE A 1053 6.20 32.53 -18.30
CA ILE A 1053 6.27 32.35 -19.77
C ILE A 1053 6.24 33.67 -20.53
N GLY A 1054 6.17 34.81 -19.83
CA GLY A 1054 6.25 36.13 -20.44
C GLY A 1054 4.94 36.64 -21.04
N HIS A 1055 4.94 37.92 -21.43
CA HIS A 1055 3.77 38.64 -21.93
C HIS A 1055 3.30 38.20 -23.33
N ASP A 1056 4.21 37.71 -24.16
CA ASP A 1056 3.92 37.29 -25.54
C ASP A 1056 3.28 35.88 -25.60
N HIS A 1057 3.25 35.15 -24.49
CA HIS A 1057 2.68 33.81 -24.47
C HIS A 1057 1.15 33.86 -24.61
N PRO A 1058 0.52 33.00 -25.44
CA PRO A 1058 -0.93 32.98 -25.65
C PRO A 1058 -1.76 32.91 -24.35
N GLY A 1059 -1.29 32.15 -23.37
CA GLY A 1059 -1.91 32.06 -22.04
C GLY A 1059 -1.92 33.39 -21.26
N ALA A 1060 -0.84 34.17 -21.30
CA ALA A 1060 -0.77 35.49 -20.66
C ALA A 1060 -1.70 36.49 -21.38
N ILE A 1061 -1.68 36.48 -22.71
CA ILE A 1061 -2.56 37.32 -23.54
C ILE A 1061 -4.03 37.00 -23.24
N THR A 1062 -4.40 35.72 -23.24
CA THR A 1062 -5.78 35.27 -22.98
C THR A 1062 -6.24 35.69 -21.58
N ALA A 1063 -5.40 35.50 -20.56
CA ALA A 1063 -5.73 35.94 -19.21
C ALA A 1063 -5.93 37.46 -19.14
N PHE A 1064 -5.08 38.25 -19.80
CA PHE A 1064 -5.21 39.71 -19.86
C PHE A 1064 -6.48 40.16 -20.60
N GLU A 1065 -6.80 39.54 -21.74
CA GLU A 1065 -8.03 39.81 -22.48
C GLU A 1065 -9.28 39.49 -21.64
N ASN A 1066 -9.23 38.43 -20.84
CA ASN A 1066 -10.30 38.09 -19.91
C ASN A 1066 -10.44 39.12 -18.78
N ILE A 1067 -9.33 39.65 -18.25
CA ILE A 1067 -9.35 40.78 -17.29
C ILE A 1067 -10.07 41.97 -17.92
N LEU A 1068 -9.66 42.41 -19.12
CA LEU A 1068 -10.25 43.54 -19.84
C LEU A 1068 -11.77 43.35 -20.05
N ARG A 1069 -12.17 42.17 -20.53
CA ARG A 1069 -13.57 41.84 -20.82
C ARG A 1069 -14.42 41.85 -19.56
N THR A 1070 -13.94 41.21 -18.49
CA THR A 1070 -14.65 41.12 -17.21
C THR A 1070 -14.73 42.48 -16.52
N TYR A 1071 -13.66 43.27 -16.62
CA TYR A 1071 -13.63 44.62 -16.06
C TYR A 1071 -14.68 45.52 -16.73
N ALA A 1072 -14.78 45.45 -18.06
CA ALA A 1072 -15.83 46.18 -18.79
C ALA A 1072 -17.25 45.75 -18.39
N LYS A 1073 -17.48 44.45 -18.13
CA LYS A 1073 -18.78 43.93 -17.65
C LYS A 1073 -19.08 44.34 -16.20
N SER A 1074 -18.06 44.48 -15.36
CA SER A 1074 -18.22 44.80 -13.94
C SER A 1074 -18.82 46.18 -13.66
N GLY A 1075 -18.77 47.10 -14.63
CA GLY A 1075 -19.28 48.47 -14.48
C GLY A 1075 -18.41 49.36 -13.60
N LYS A 1076 -17.19 48.94 -13.26
CA LYS A 1076 -16.22 49.76 -12.52
C LYS A 1076 -15.84 51.02 -13.32
N THR A 1077 -15.78 52.14 -12.61
CA THR A 1077 -15.51 53.48 -13.20
C THR A 1077 -14.10 53.99 -12.93
N GLU A 1078 -13.31 53.27 -12.14
CA GLU A 1078 -11.90 53.61 -11.89
C GLU A 1078 -11.05 53.38 -13.14
N ASP A 1079 -9.92 54.08 -13.24
CA ASP A 1079 -9.01 53.94 -14.38
C ASP A 1079 -8.45 52.50 -14.42
N PHE A 1080 -8.67 51.80 -15.53
CA PHE A 1080 -8.32 50.38 -15.67
C PHE A 1080 -6.83 50.12 -15.41
N THR A 1081 -5.96 50.96 -15.99
CA THR A 1081 -4.52 50.81 -15.85
C THR A 1081 -4.11 51.00 -14.39
N LYS A 1082 -4.63 52.04 -13.74
CA LYS A 1082 -4.39 52.28 -12.32
C LYS A 1082 -4.87 51.12 -11.44
N TRP A 1083 -6.09 50.64 -11.67
CA TRP A 1083 -6.65 49.52 -10.91
C TRP A 1083 -5.82 48.25 -11.06
N LEU A 1084 -5.43 47.90 -12.29
CA LEU A 1084 -4.66 46.70 -12.55
C LEU A 1084 -3.26 46.80 -11.92
N SER A 1085 -2.61 47.97 -12.03
CA SER A 1085 -1.31 48.21 -11.38
C SER A 1085 -1.39 48.09 -9.86
N GLU A 1086 -2.43 48.64 -9.23
CA GLU A 1086 -2.65 48.50 -7.78
C GLU A 1086 -2.86 47.03 -7.38
N LYS A 1087 -3.66 46.28 -8.15
CA LYS A 1087 -3.91 44.86 -7.88
C LYS A 1087 -2.69 43.96 -8.08
N LEU A 1088 -1.83 44.28 -9.04
CA LEU A 1088 -0.55 43.60 -9.20
C LEU A 1088 0.41 43.94 -8.04
N ALA A 1089 0.41 45.19 -7.57
CA ALA A 1089 1.28 45.68 -6.50
C ALA A 1089 0.92 45.19 -5.07
N GLU A 1090 -0.35 44.84 -4.79
CA GLU A 1090 -0.80 44.31 -3.49
C GLU A 1090 -0.21 42.94 -3.10
N SER A 1091 0.55 42.31 -4.00
CA SER A 1091 1.13 40.99 -3.83
C SER A 1091 2.63 41.08 -3.51
N ASP A 1092 3.08 40.49 -2.39
CA ASP A 1092 4.47 40.46 -1.87
C ASP A 1092 5.58 39.92 -2.82
N ARG A 1093 5.28 39.69 -4.10
CA ARG A 1093 6.19 39.11 -5.11
C ARG A 1093 6.06 39.75 -6.49
N CYS A 1094 5.89 41.07 -6.59
CA CYS A 1094 6.05 41.77 -7.87
C CYS A 1094 7.52 42.19 -8.08
N ASP A 1095 8.09 41.76 -9.21
CA ASP A 1095 9.33 42.32 -9.74
C ASP A 1095 9.01 43.69 -10.36
N GLU A 1096 9.93 44.67 -10.29
CA GLU A 1096 9.73 46.05 -10.78
C GLU A 1096 9.44 46.14 -12.29
N LYS A 1097 9.56 45.02 -13.01
CA LYS A 1097 9.33 44.85 -14.46
C LYS A 1097 7.89 44.48 -14.85
N LEU A 1098 7.06 44.04 -13.91
CA LEU A 1098 5.67 43.59 -14.10
C LEU A 1098 4.70 44.76 -13.93
#